data_AF-A0A014P1G5-F1
#
_entry.id   AF-A0A014P1G5-F1
#
_cell.length_a   1.000
_cell.length_b   1.000
_cell.length_c   1.000
_cell.angle_alpha   90.00
_cell.angle_beta   90.00
_cell.angle_gamma   90.00
#
_symmetry.space_group_name_H-M   'P 1'
#
loop_
_entity.id
_entity.type
_entity.pdbx_description
1 polymer ?
#
loop_
_entity_poly.entity_id
_entity_poly.type
_entity_poly.pdbx_seq_one_letter_code
_entity_poly.pdbx_strand_id
1 'polypeptide(L)'
;MGRSNTQRDLTAHTTSIRCTPELLDGMTALVWDFGDYHSPIRTAWRDLGSTASKNAKWIKGVQESDPFLVPYSIAVTVLQQITDGYVYLDKYLAFMVTLNPVEPDALRTVFTYLEGIVRRIPLDEIPFMDPPTLARLVADVAPERRSLAKNILQEEDGKPAGPDSWAYEAVKWHIAKKLAAKPFLDREVEPVREAYEATNGQVKHRTVGWQPSDNVAAVQYRPISNGDLIAWEQPIGPVFATLAHPVDLAEALKARPENPTRSQVQYALSRLSVKMATYTAEPNPVLNLDAHIRRINNTVIHASTVLVDQGTDRPIMSVSLDGRGLRQTNKHALEILAKMDADRSSLNAIEERVAGERSRLNARDENGKRIDILTPPPGAIRPTMPKTDSFAVGTGAGIYHLSLLREHIQRVFGDAVSLLDLKSKGNVFGKRSHEPATAAQEKEKKQKKQDGEYVDLIGKPSPEGIRRSIEAAGYKKLRILCLWYRDATLTRMIHGLAHPYGLDPEGIDPDPGGKKSFPLADGIEAVFCNAEALLEHGPGTQRATDAQRIAGTFAEPGVLLAAWCETEIPVRGEEHEGMKPAEVKTALAENDAKHQVVRELAKAAVPSQFLVGREYDPFTKTFTIIKRPAKAFEDHRVYMGLLDLYRSCGVVDDRFERALYPGDDPYPLPRMAFCGIHIRKQATDRKYKGQPKRIITASVIIPSPEPGGPWRMIGWSNIHPQWEHYALAQSNFHAANYPLHTENGDGEIQRWAQAGEDVRTALQELHDELDGLPYALMIDGHASRRVWPGLHNNKQGLGKDPGDPRLWLPASGLPPSWNPVSIIRMNCAQAEMPRLVAVTEKQKNGKTVPLKTSSDLYYPEARPEGHPWFLFTEPRNYGKKRHGQWKTRWRADPGKASKNADERKENELNAPWYSMTTREITPMHTRDGYDREILAVAAARLCHQALSWSDRTRYPAPLHAALQMDLGHPQYRRSEPKDPESIEILKEASGTDL
;
A
#
# COMPACT_ATOMS: atom_id res chain seq x y z
N MET A 1 4.70 -36.67 13.77
CA MET A 1 3.28 -36.54 14.15
C MET A 1 2.54 -35.91 12.99
N GLY A 2 1.63 -36.68 12.41
CA GLY A 2 0.92 -36.35 11.17
C GLY A 2 0.01 -35.13 11.31
N ARG A 3 -0.18 -34.43 10.19
CA ARG A 3 -1.24 -33.44 10.03
C ARG A 3 -2.55 -34.14 10.37
N SER A 4 -3.21 -33.79 11.47
CA SER A 4 -4.62 -34.11 11.55
C SER A 4 -5.33 -33.18 10.58
N ASN A 5 -5.88 -33.76 9.53
CA ASN A 5 -6.90 -33.17 8.65
C ASN A 5 -8.21 -32.87 9.43
N THR A 6 -8.09 -32.44 10.69
CA THR A 6 -9.23 -32.01 11.49
C THR A 6 -9.57 -30.61 11.03
N GLN A 7 -10.65 -30.50 10.27
CA GLN A 7 -11.37 -29.27 10.03
C GLN A 7 -11.42 -28.47 11.34
N ARG A 8 -10.83 -27.28 11.31
CA ARG A 8 -10.81 -26.36 12.46
C ARG A 8 -12.02 -25.46 12.31
N ASP A 9 -12.72 -25.22 13.41
CA ASP A 9 -13.80 -24.23 13.46
C ASP A 9 -13.20 -22.92 13.98
N LEU A 10 -12.77 -22.08 13.04
CA LEU A 10 -12.13 -20.80 13.32
C LEU A 10 -13.08 -19.66 13.01
N THR A 11 -13.14 -18.69 13.92
CA THR A 11 -13.83 -17.41 13.69
C THR A 11 -12.83 -16.27 13.84
N ALA A 12 -12.68 -15.47 12.78
CA ALA A 12 -11.94 -14.22 12.79
C ALA A 12 -12.87 -13.07 13.17
N HIS A 13 -12.50 -12.38 14.25
CA HIS A 13 -13.17 -11.20 14.75
C HIS A 13 -12.57 -9.96 14.09
N THR A 14 -13.42 -9.08 13.55
CA THR A 14 -12.96 -7.87 12.85
C THR A 14 -13.48 -6.58 13.50
N THR A 15 -12.96 -5.43 13.10
CA THR A 15 -13.53 -4.12 13.48
C THR A 15 -14.62 -3.64 12.50
N SER A 16 -14.99 -4.46 11.51
CA SER A 16 -15.90 -4.07 10.45
C SER A 16 -17.37 -4.23 10.87
N ILE A 17 -18.19 -3.24 10.54
CA ILE A 17 -19.61 -3.16 10.91
C ILE A 17 -20.47 -3.22 9.65
N ARG A 18 -21.50 -4.08 9.62
CA ARG A 18 -22.53 -4.06 8.58
C ARG A 18 -23.50 -2.92 8.83
N CYS A 19 -23.79 -2.14 7.80
CA CYS A 19 -24.84 -1.12 7.81
C CYS A 19 -26.20 -1.79 7.75
N THR A 20 -26.77 -2.20 8.88
CA THR A 20 -28.13 -2.77 8.95
C THR A 20 -29.18 -1.67 9.17
N PRO A 21 -30.48 -1.95 8.96
CA PRO A 21 -31.54 -1.00 9.30
C PRO A 21 -31.45 -0.48 10.74
N GLU A 22 -31.14 -1.35 11.70
CA GLU A 22 -31.03 -1.02 13.12
C GLU A 22 -29.85 -0.07 13.41
N LEU A 23 -28.71 -0.28 12.72
CA LEU A 23 -27.57 0.63 12.85
C LEU A 23 -27.91 2.02 12.31
N LEU A 24 -28.58 2.07 11.15
CA LEU A 24 -28.89 3.30 10.42
C LEU A 24 -30.14 4.02 10.93
N ASP A 25 -30.84 3.45 11.90
CA ASP A 25 -32.06 4.03 12.44
C ASP A 25 -31.85 5.46 12.98
N GLY A 26 -32.79 6.33 12.64
CA GLY A 26 -32.76 7.76 12.95
C GLY A 26 -31.66 8.57 12.25
N MET A 27 -30.80 7.97 11.43
CA MET A 27 -29.76 8.71 10.71
C MET A 27 -30.32 9.41 9.46
N THR A 28 -30.24 10.74 9.45
CA THR A 28 -30.66 11.58 8.32
C THR A 28 -29.56 12.53 7.89
N ALA A 29 -29.64 12.99 6.64
CA ALA A 29 -28.84 14.10 6.13
C ALA A 29 -29.74 15.11 5.41
N LEU A 30 -29.32 16.37 5.39
CA LEU A 30 -29.94 17.43 4.59
C LEU A 30 -29.19 17.51 3.26
N VAL A 31 -29.91 17.34 2.16
CA VAL A 31 -29.35 17.28 0.82
C VAL A 31 -29.93 18.44 0.00
N TRP A 32 -29.04 19.32 -0.46
CA TRP A 32 -29.35 20.29 -1.50
C TRP A 32 -29.00 19.63 -2.83
N ASP A 33 -30.02 19.23 -3.58
CA ASP A 33 -29.87 18.72 -4.94
C ASP A 33 -29.88 19.90 -5.92
N PHE A 34 -28.77 20.08 -6.63
CA PHE A 34 -28.60 21.18 -7.59
C PHE A 34 -28.91 20.75 -9.02
N GLY A 35 -29.41 19.53 -9.23
CA GLY A 35 -29.91 19.00 -10.49
C GLY A 35 -28.85 18.36 -11.39
N ASP A 36 -29.31 17.98 -12.59
CA ASP A 36 -28.50 17.31 -13.59
C ASP A 36 -27.36 18.19 -14.14
N TYR A 37 -26.50 17.62 -14.99
CA TYR A 37 -25.36 18.36 -15.54
C TYR A 37 -25.77 19.64 -16.29
N HIS A 38 -26.98 19.74 -16.83
CA HIS A 38 -27.44 20.90 -17.59
C HIS A 38 -28.23 21.91 -16.76
N SER A 39 -28.38 21.69 -15.44
CA SER A 39 -29.10 22.61 -14.57
C SER A 39 -28.51 24.03 -14.59
N PRO A 40 -29.34 25.08 -14.38
CA PRO A 40 -28.87 26.45 -14.32
C PRO A 40 -27.77 26.67 -13.27
N ILE A 41 -27.88 26.01 -12.11
CA ILE A 41 -26.89 26.08 -11.02
C ILE A 41 -25.54 25.51 -11.47
N ARG A 42 -25.54 24.29 -12.03
CA ARG A 42 -24.30 23.62 -12.44
C ARG A 42 -23.66 24.27 -13.67
N THR A 43 -24.46 24.88 -14.53
CA THR A 43 -23.97 25.74 -15.60
C THR A 43 -23.27 26.98 -15.04
N ALA A 44 -23.91 27.70 -14.12
CA ALA A 44 -23.30 28.87 -13.48
C ALA A 44 -22.02 28.50 -12.68
N TRP A 45 -21.99 27.34 -12.02
CA TRP A 45 -20.78 26.82 -11.36
C TRP A 45 -19.64 26.54 -12.34
N ARG A 46 -19.92 25.91 -13.49
CA ARG A 46 -18.92 25.70 -14.55
C ARG A 46 -18.39 27.00 -15.11
N ASP A 47 -19.25 27.99 -15.35
CA ASP A 47 -18.86 29.31 -15.84
C ASP A 47 -17.97 30.03 -14.83
N LEU A 48 -18.30 29.88 -13.53
CA LEU A 48 -17.46 30.36 -12.45
C LEU A 48 -16.10 29.66 -12.44
N GLY A 49 -16.06 28.34 -12.57
CA GLY A 49 -14.82 27.56 -12.68
C GLY A 49 -13.96 27.95 -13.90
N SER A 50 -14.59 28.21 -15.04
CA SER A 50 -13.94 28.74 -16.25
C SER A 50 -13.33 30.13 -16.00
N THR A 51 -14.07 30.99 -15.30
CA THR A 51 -13.59 32.33 -14.89
C THR A 51 -12.43 32.21 -13.91
N ALA A 52 -12.53 31.34 -12.91
CA ALA A 52 -11.46 31.06 -11.95
C ALA A 52 -10.20 30.55 -12.67
N SER A 53 -10.35 29.73 -13.71
CA SER A 53 -9.24 29.25 -14.53
C SER A 53 -8.52 30.38 -15.26
N LYS A 54 -9.27 31.30 -15.88
CA LYS A 54 -8.70 32.52 -16.48
C LYS A 54 -7.99 33.40 -15.44
N ASN A 55 -8.50 33.40 -14.21
CA ASN A 55 -8.01 34.25 -13.12
C ASN A 55 -7.03 33.57 -12.16
N ALA A 56 -6.66 32.31 -12.40
CA ALA A 56 -5.98 31.43 -11.45
C ALA A 56 -4.69 32.01 -10.86
N LYS A 57 -3.89 32.69 -11.71
CA LYS A 57 -2.63 33.32 -11.31
C LYS A 57 -2.83 34.37 -10.21
N TRP A 58 -3.93 35.12 -10.27
CA TRP A 58 -4.28 36.15 -9.29
C TRP A 58 -4.89 35.52 -8.03
N ILE A 59 -5.81 34.56 -8.18
CA ILE A 59 -6.54 34.00 -7.03
C ILE A 59 -5.59 33.24 -6.10
N LYS A 60 -4.59 32.51 -6.61
CA LYS A 60 -3.71 31.66 -5.80
C LYS A 60 -2.23 32.02 -5.75
N GLY A 61 -1.79 33.09 -6.42
CA GLY A 61 -0.43 33.60 -6.25
C GLY A 61 0.70 32.57 -6.50
N VAL A 62 0.63 31.85 -7.65
CA VAL A 62 1.60 30.90 -8.26
C VAL A 62 1.13 29.43 -8.35
N GLN A 63 1.05 28.96 -9.61
CA GLN A 63 0.91 27.59 -10.18
C GLN A 63 0.29 26.46 -9.32
N GLU A 64 -1.04 26.36 -9.39
CA GLU A 64 -1.75 25.09 -9.14
C GLU A 64 -1.79 24.16 -10.35
N SER A 65 -2.08 22.89 -10.08
CA SER A 65 -2.27 21.84 -11.09
C SER A 65 -3.66 21.83 -11.72
N ASP A 66 -4.69 22.37 -11.06
CA ASP A 66 -6.05 22.50 -11.62
C ASP A 66 -6.79 23.73 -11.05
N PRO A 67 -6.81 24.86 -11.79
CA PRO A 67 -7.55 26.05 -11.42
C PRO A 67 -9.07 25.91 -11.24
N PHE A 68 -9.66 24.84 -11.78
CA PHE A 68 -11.11 24.63 -11.69
C PHE A 68 -11.58 24.31 -10.26
N LEU A 69 -10.67 23.80 -9.41
CA LEU A 69 -10.97 23.46 -8.02
C LEU A 69 -10.83 24.64 -7.04
N VAL A 70 -10.45 25.81 -7.52
CA VAL A 70 -10.24 27.00 -6.69
C VAL A 70 -11.54 27.42 -5.98
N PRO A 71 -12.69 27.61 -6.67
CA PRO A 71 -13.93 28.00 -6.00
C PRO A 71 -14.40 26.92 -5.02
N TYR A 72 -14.24 25.65 -5.40
CA TYR A 72 -14.54 24.49 -4.55
C TYR A 72 -13.77 24.52 -3.22
N SER A 73 -12.44 24.70 -3.26
CA SER A 73 -11.62 24.70 -2.03
C SER A 73 -11.97 25.83 -1.06
N ILE A 74 -12.33 27.01 -1.59
CA ILE A 74 -12.75 28.16 -0.79
C ILE A 74 -14.11 27.86 -0.15
N ALA A 75 -15.09 27.45 -0.96
CA ALA A 75 -16.44 27.14 -0.49
C ALA A 75 -16.43 26.06 0.58
N VAL A 76 -15.72 24.94 0.38
CA VAL A 76 -15.63 23.86 1.38
C VAL A 76 -15.07 24.37 2.71
N THR A 77 -14.00 25.17 2.69
CA THR A 77 -13.38 25.69 3.92
C THR A 77 -14.32 26.60 4.68
N VAL A 78 -15.00 27.52 3.98
CA VAL A 78 -15.97 28.45 4.60
C VAL A 78 -17.17 27.69 5.13
N LEU A 79 -17.77 26.81 4.32
CA LEU A 79 -18.95 26.03 4.69
C LEU A 79 -18.65 25.12 5.89
N GLN A 80 -17.48 24.47 5.95
CA GLN A 80 -17.08 23.65 7.11
C GLN A 80 -16.93 24.45 8.41
N GLN A 81 -16.62 25.75 8.34
CA GLN A 81 -16.47 26.61 9.52
C GLN A 81 -17.83 27.11 10.03
N ILE A 82 -18.76 27.41 9.12
CA ILE A 82 -20.09 27.95 9.48
C ILE A 82 -21.13 26.85 9.73
N THR A 83 -20.89 25.65 9.21
CA THR A 83 -21.58 24.44 9.65
C THR A 83 -20.76 23.81 10.77
N ASP A 84 -21.32 22.92 11.59
CA ASP A 84 -20.59 22.27 12.68
C ASP A 84 -19.47 21.30 12.20
N GLY A 85 -18.72 21.61 11.14
CA GLY A 85 -17.63 20.85 10.55
C GLY A 85 -18.03 19.78 9.55
N TYR A 86 -19.33 19.52 9.37
CA TYR A 86 -19.86 18.43 8.55
C TYR A 86 -20.53 18.94 7.28
N VAL A 87 -19.72 19.20 6.24
CA VAL A 87 -20.17 19.57 4.90
C VAL A 87 -19.49 18.70 3.86
N TYR A 88 -20.31 18.15 2.97
CA TYR A 88 -19.88 17.50 1.75
C TYR A 88 -20.36 18.39 0.62
N LEU A 89 -19.44 18.96 -0.12
CA LEU A 89 -19.75 19.67 -1.36
C LEU A 89 -19.27 18.79 -2.51
N ASP A 90 -20.12 18.52 -3.49
CA ASP A 90 -19.64 17.88 -4.72
C ASP A 90 -18.78 18.87 -5.53
N LYS A 91 -17.69 18.39 -6.10
CA LYS A 91 -16.74 19.23 -6.87
C LYS A 91 -17.35 19.86 -8.12
N TYR A 92 -18.40 19.25 -8.67
CA TYR A 92 -19.16 19.77 -9.81
C TYR A 92 -20.48 20.41 -9.37
N LEU A 93 -20.62 20.68 -8.07
CA LEU A 93 -21.81 21.23 -7.43
C LEU A 93 -23.07 20.45 -7.82
N ALA A 94 -22.99 19.12 -7.89
CA ALA A 94 -24.19 18.28 -8.06
C ALA A 94 -25.06 18.28 -6.79
N PHE A 95 -24.42 18.22 -5.63
CA PHE A 95 -25.09 18.25 -4.33
C PHE A 95 -24.24 18.92 -3.27
N MET A 96 -24.91 19.46 -2.25
CA MET A 96 -24.31 19.81 -0.96
C MET A 96 -25.05 19.03 0.13
N VAL A 97 -24.30 18.47 1.08
CA VAL A 97 -24.86 17.66 2.16
C VAL A 97 -24.31 18.08 3.50
N THR A 98 -25.21 18.23 4.47
CA THR A 98 -24.88 18.53 5.86
C THR A 98 -25.70 17.66 6.81
N LEU A 99 -25.29 17.63 8.08
CA LEU A 99 -26.08 16.98 9.14
C LEU A 99 -27.06 17.95 9.82
N ASN A 100 -26.76 19.25 9.79
CA ASN A 100 -27.52 20.32 10.43
C ASN A 100 -27.93 21.37 9.38
N PRO A 101 -29.08 22.06 9.57
CA PRO A 101 -29.55 23.05 8.61
C PRO A 101 -28.55 24.19 8.42
N VAL A 102 -28.55 24.76 7.22
CA VAL A 102 -27.77 25.95 6.87
C VAL A 102 -28.74 27.02 6.41
N GLU A 103 -28.66 28.20 7.00
CA GLU A 103 -29.54 29.31 6.65
C GLU A 103 -29.35 29.73 5.17
N PRO A 104 -30.43 29.93 4.40
CA PRO A 104 -30.34 30.36 3.00
C PRO A 104 -29.49 31.63 2.80
N ASP A 105 -29.58 32.58 3.73
CA ASP A 105 -28.82 33.83 3.68
C ASP A 105 -27.32 33.62 3.89
N ALA A 106 -26.93 32.62 4.69
CA ALA A 106 -25.54 32.24 4.82
C ALA A 106 -25.01 31.68 3.49
N LEU A 107 -25.76 30.80 2.82
CA LEU A 107 -25.39 30.28 1.50
C LEU A 107 -25.31 31.40 0.45
N ARG A 108 -26.32 32.29 0.41
CA ARG A 108 -26.33 33.46 -0.47
C ARG A 108 -25.08 34.30 -0.28
N THR A 109 -24.71 34.57 0.97
CA THR A 109 -23.53 35.36 1.32
C THR A 109 -22.23 34.69 0.89
N VAL A 110 -22.05 33.40 1.21
CA VAL A 110 -20.85 32.64 0.84
C VAL A 110 -20.64 32.63 -0.67
N PHE A 111 -21.68 32.31 -1.44
CA PHE A 111 -21.56 32.22 -2.89
C PHE A 111 -21.44 33.61 -3.55
N THR A 112 -22.04 34.66 -2.98
CA THR A 112 -21.87 36.05 -3.45
C THR A 112 -20.41 36.48 -3.33
N TYR A 113 -19.80 36.28 -2.16
CA TYR A 113 -18.39 36.60 -1.97
C TYR A 113 -17.47 35.71 -2.83
N LEU A 114 -17.77 34.42 -2.94
CA LEU A 114 -17.03 33.50 -3.79
C LEU A 114 -16.99 33.97 -5.25
N GLU A 115 -18.16 34.38 -5.78
CA GLU A 115 -18.26 34.90 -7.14
C GLU A 115 -17.47 36.19 -7.34
N GLY A 116 -17.58 37.13 -6.41
CA GLY A 116 -16.83 38.39 -6.47
C GLY A 116 -15.31 38.16 -6.44
N ILE A 117 -14.82 37.28 -5.56
CA ILE A 117 -13.41 36.88 -5.49
C ILE A 117 -12.94 36.29 -6.81
N VAL A 118 -13.68 35.34 -7.37
CA VAL A 118 -13.33 34.71 -8.65
C VAL A 118 -13.30 35.73 -9.80
N ARG A 119 -14.16 36.75 -9.73
CA ARG A 119 -14.24 37.86 -10.69
C ARG A 119 -13.28 39.03 -10.39
N ARG A 120 -12.47 38.94 -9.33
CA ARG A 120 -11.51 39.97 -8.87
C ARG A 120 -12.16 41.27 -8.40
N ILE A 121 -13.38 41.20 -7.88
CA ILE A 121 -14.04 42.34 -7.25
C ILE A 121 -13.54 42.42 -5.80
N PRO A 122 -13.03 43.57 -5.33
CA PRO A 122 -12.68 43.76 -3.92
C PRO A 122 -13.87 43.43 -3.01
N LEU A 123 -13.64 42.75 -1.90
CA LEU A 123 -14.74 42.27 -1.04
C LEU A 123 -15.67 43.37 -0.53
N ASP A 124 -15.13 44.57 -0.29
CA ASP A 124 -15.88 45.77 0.12
C ASP A 124 -16.76 46.34 -1.01
N GLU A 125 -16.48 45.99 -2.26
CA GLU A 125 -17.15 46.47 -3.46
C GLU A 125 -18.10 45.42 -4.06
N ILE A 126 -18.22 44.24 -3.44
CA ILE A 126 -19.13 43.20 -3.91
C ILE A 126 -20.57 43.63 -3.63
N PRO A 127 -21.42 43.77 -4.66
CA PRO A 127 -22.78 44.25 -4.48
C PRO A 127 -23.66 43.15 -3.87
N PHE A 128 -24.31 43.45 -2.75
CA PHE A 128 -25.32 42.58 -2.12
C PHE A 128 -26.76 42.95 -2.49
N MET A 129 -26.96 44.11 -3.12
CA MET A 129 -28.29 44.59 -3.54
C MET A 129 -28.89 43.76 -4.67
N ASP A 130 -28.04 43.16 -5.53
CA ASP A 130 -28.44 42.21 -6.56
C ASP A 130 -27.50 40.99 -6.49
N PRO A 131 -27.84 39.95 -5.71
CA PRO A 131 -26.95 38.82 -5.51
C PRO A 131 -26.72 38.10 -6.85
N PRO A 132 -25.47 37.74 -7.17
CA PRO A 132 -25.15 37.13 -8.45
C PRO A 132 -25.88 35.79 -8.64
N THR A 133 -26.07 35.42 -9.92
CA THR A 133 -26.99 34.36 -10.34
C THR A 133 -26.77 33.03 -9.61
N LEU A 134 -25.52 32.59 -9.44
CA LEU A 134 -25.24 31.33 -8.74
C LEU A 134 -25.61 31.42 -7.26
N ALA A 135 -25.24 32.52 -6.59
CA ALA A 135 -25.57 32.73 -5.18
C ALA A 135 -27.09 32.71 -4.91
N ARG A 136 -27.87 33.39 -5.75
CA ARG A 136 -29.34 33.35 -5.68
C ARG A 136 -29.86 31.94 -5.91
N LEU A 137 -29.44 31.30 -7.01
CA LEU A 137 -29.93 29.98 -7.36
C LEU A 137 -29.59 28.93 -6.29
N VAL A 138 -28.42 28.96 -5.68
CA VAL A 138 -28.03 28.02 -4.61
C VAL A 138 -28.83 28.27 -3.33
N ALA A 139 -29.01 29.54 -2.93
CA ALA A 139 -29.75 29.89 -1.72
C ALA A 139 -31.26 29.61 -1.83
N ASP A 140 -31.82 29.69 -3.03
CA ASP A 140 -33.25 29.43 -3.28
C ASP A 140 -33.58 27.91 -3.28
N VAL A 141 -32.57 27.01 -3.28
CA VAL A 141 -32.80 25.57 -3.15
C VAL A 141 -33.10 25.20 -1.70
N ALA A 142 -34.27 24.65 -1.45
CA ALA A 142 -34.62 24.06 -0.16
C ALA A 142 -33.94 22.70 0.04
N PRO A 143 -33.29 22.43 1.19
CA PRO A 143 -32.74 21.11 1.47
C PRO A 143 -33.84 20.07 1.67
N GLU A 144 -33.61 18.86 1.17
CA GLU A 144 -34.43 17.71 1.47
C GLU A 144 -33.80 16.90 2.62
N ARG A 145 -34.59 16.60 3.66
CA ARG A 145 -34.16 15.67 4.72
C ARG A 145 -34.32 14.24 4.21
N ARG A 146 -33.21 13.59 3.93
CA ARG A 146 -33.16 12.21 3.43
C ARG A 146 -32.75 11.23 4.52
N SER A 147 -33.44 10.09 4.58
CA SER A 147 -33.08 8.95 5.44
C SER A 147 -31.88 8.22 4.84
N LEU A 148 -30.82 8.01 5.63
CA LEU A 148 -29.64 7.28 5.16
C LEU A 148 -29.94 5.79 4.94
N ALA A 149 -30.79 5.18 5.76
CA ALA A 149 -31.23 3.80 5.58
C ALA A 149 -31.87 3.58 4.19
N LYS A 150 -32.83 4.46 3.80
CA LYS A 150 -33.49 4.38 2.49
C LYS A 150 -32.56 4.63 1.31
N ASN A 151 -31.50 5.42 1.49
CA ASN A 151 -30.59 5.74 0.40
C ASN A 151 -29.52 4.66 0.21
N ILE A 152 -29.10 3.97 1.28
CA ILE A 152 -27.92 3.09 1.29
C ILE A 152 -28.28 1.61 1.20
N LEU A 153 -29.40 1.21 1.80
CA LEU A 153 -29.85 -0.18 1.77
C LEU A 153 -30.57 -0.47 0.46
N GLN A 154 -30.51 -1.73 0.01
CA GLN A 154 -31.25 -2.18 -1.16
C GLN A 154 -32.75 -2.07 -0.90
N GLU A 155 -33.49 -1.52 -1.86
CA GLU A 155 -34.96 -1.63 -1.88
C GLU A 155 -35.35 -3.08 -2.25
N GLU A 156 -36.55 -3.53 -1.84
CA GLU A 156 -37.04 -4.91 -1.99
C GLU A 156 -37.07 -5.41 -3.45
N ASP A 157 -36.96 -4.50 -4.42
CA ASP A 157 -36.94 -4.70 -5.87
C ASP A 157 -35.75 -5.53 -6.40
N GLY A 158 -34.82 -5.95 -5.54
CA GLY A 158 -33.68 -6.80 -5.89
C GLY A 158 -32.58 -6.11 -6.72
N LYS A 159 -32.64 -4.78 -6.87
CA LYS A 159 -31.57 -3.99 -7.50
C LYS A 159 -30.50 -3.64 -6.45
N PRO A 160 -29.20 -3.75 -6.77
CA PRO A 160 -28.14 -3.31 -5.89
C PRO A 160 -28.31 -1.82 -5.55
N ALA A 161 -28.14 -1.47 -4.27
CA ALA A 161 -28.11 -0.09 -3.85
C ALA A 161 -26.88 0.54 -4.51
N GLY A 162 -27.12 1.50 -5.40
CA GLY A 162 -26.11 2.36 -5.98
C GLY A 162 -26.17 3.77 -5.38
N PRO A 163 -26.04 3.93 -4.05
CA PRO A 163 -26.17 5.23 -3.41
C PRO A 163 -25.15 6.20 -3.96
N ASP A 164 -25.56 7.46 -4.04
CA ASP A 164 -24.65 8.56 -4.26
C ASP A 164 -23.56 8.60 -3.18
N SER A 165 -22.36 9.05 -3.56
CA SER A 165 -21.21 9.09 -2.66
C SER A 165 -21.43 9.92 -1.39
N TRP A 166 -22.33 10.90 -1.40
CA TRP A 166 -22.63 11.70 -0.20
C TRP A 166 -23.24 10.87 0.92
N ALA A 167 -24.07 9.87 0.60
CA ALA A 167 -24.76 9.07 1.62
C ALA A 167 -23.74 8.31 2.47
N TYR A 168 -22.66 7.87 1.82
CA TYR A 168 -21.56 7.18 2.46
C TYR A 168 -20.78 8.06 3.44
N GLU A 169 -20.49 9.31 3.05
CA GLU A 169 -19.83 10.28 3.91
C GLU A 169 -20.74 10.73 5.06
N ALA A 170 -22.04 10.86 4.83
CA ALA A 170 -23.01 11.20 5.88
C ALA A 170 -23.09 10.12 6.97
N VAL A 171 -23.13 8.83 6.60
CA VAL A 171 -23.08 7.72 7.58
C VAL A 171 -21.78 7.76 8.36
N LYS A 172 -20.66 7.97 7.67
CA LYS A 172 -19.34 8.08 8.30
C LYS A 172 -19.35 9.13 9.43
N TRP A 173 -19.92 10.32 9.21
CA TRP A 173 -20.02 11.35 10.25
C TRP A 173 -20.91 10.98 11.42
N HIS A 174 -22.08 10.37 11.17
CA HIS A 174 -22.96 9.89 12.24
C HIS A 174 -22.26 8.84 13.12
N ILE A 175 -21.54 7.90 12.50
CA ILE A 175 -20.77 6.87 13.19
C ILE A 175 -19.64 7.50 14.01
N ALA A 176 -18.91 8.45 13.45
CA ALA A 176 -17.85 9.18 14.16
C ALA A 176 -18.39 9.95 15.38
N LYS A 177 -19.54 10.62 15.24
CA LYS A 177 -20.19 11.31 16.35
C LYS A 177 -20.64 10.35 17.45
N LYS A 178 -21.22 9.20 17.09
CA LYS A 178 -21.64 8.17 18.05
C LYS A 178 -20.44 7.54 18.79
N LEU A 179 -19.35 7.24 18.08
CA LEU A 179 -18.12 6.73 18.69
C LEU A 179 -17.51 7.75 19.66
N ALA A 180 -17.42 9.02 19.24
CA ALA A 180 -16.90 10.10 20.08
C ALA A 180 -17.76 10.36 21.33
N ALA A 181 -19.05 10.01 21.33
CA ALA A 181 -19.94 10.26 22.46
C ALA A 181 -19.59 9.44 23.72
N LYS A 182 -18.77 8.38 23.60
CA LYS A 182 -18.26 7.63 24.75
C LYS A 182 -16.73 7.64 24.75
N PRO A 183 -16.07 7.70 25.92
CA PRO A 183 -14.61 7.62 25.97
C PRO A 183 -14.14 6.23 25.55
N PHE A 184 -13.06 6.17 24.77
CA PHE A 184 -12.32 4.93 24.51
C PHE A 184 -11.62 4.49 25.80
N LEU A 185 -11.66 3.21 26.13
CA LEU A 185 -11.05 2.70 27.37
C LEU A 185 -9.75 1.98 27.03
N ASP A 186 -8.63 2.59 27.38
CA ASP A 186 -7.31 1.97 27.31
C ASP A 186 -7.04 1.22 28.61
N ARG A 187 -7.08 -0.12 28.54
CA ARG A 187 -6.85 -0.98 29.69
C ARG A 187 -5.41 -1.49 29.70
N GLU A 188 -4.73 -1.30 30.83
CA GLU A 188 -3.42 -1.91 31.04
C GLU A 188 -3.53 -3.42 31.23
N VAL A 189 -2.49 -4.13 30.82
CA VAL A 189 -2.35 -5.56 31.07
C VAL A 189 -1.01 -5.84 31.74
N GLU A 190 -1.04 -6.76 32.68
CA GLU A 190 0.12 -7.17 33.46
C GLU A 190 0.55 -8.59 33.09
N PRO A 191 1.86 -8.86 33.07
CA PRO A 191 2.37 -10.19 32.78
C PRO A 191 2.09 -11.14 33.95
N VAL A 192 1.41 -12.25 33.69
CA VAL A 192 1.29 -13.36 34.63
C VAL A 192 2.62 -14.10 34.64
N ARG A 193 3.31 -14.12 35.79
CA ARG A 193 4.65 -14.70 35.95
C ARG A 193 4.59 -16.04 36.66
N GLU A 194 5.28 -17.04 36.09
CA GLU A 194 5.46 -18.36 36.68
C GLU A 194 6.95 -18.56 37.01
N ALA A 195 7.26 -19.10 38.18
CA ALA A 195 8.62 -19.47 38.56
C ALA A 195 9.05 -20.76 37.84
N TYR A 196 10.28 -20.79 37.34
CA TYR A 196 10.92 -21.98 36.78
C TYR A 196 12.38 -22.04 37.19
N GLU A 197 12.91 -23.24 37.36
CA GLU A 197 14.31 -23.46 37.69
C GLU A 197 15.15 -23.46 36.41
N ALA A 198 16.12 -22.55 36.31
CA ALA A 198 17.05 -22.49 35.21
C ALA A 198 18.12 -23.58 35.33
N THR A 199 18.82 -23.90 34.24
CA THR A 199 19.83 -24.96 34.16
C THR A 199 21.01 -24.80 35.15
N ASN A 200 21.12 -23.62 35.78
CA ASN A 200 22.11 -23.29 36.80
C ASN A 200 21.55 -23.31 38.23
N GLY A 201 20.36 -23.88 38.46
CA GLY A 201 19.69 -23.96 39.77
C GLY A 201 19.05 -22.65 40.25
N GLN A 202 19.07 -21.58 39.46
CA GLN A 202 18.44 -20.30 39.82
C GLN A 202 16.94 -20.31 39.48
N VAL A 203 16.10 -19.89 40.43
CA VAL A 203 14.69 -19.62 40.18
C VAL A 203 14.58 -18.35 39.33
N LYS A 204 14.06 -18.49 38.11
CA LYS A 204 13.73 -17.39 37.20
C LYS A 204 12.23 -17.32 37.02
N HIS A 205 11.71 -16.14 36.69
CA HIS A 205 10.30 -15.97 36.35
C HIS A 205 10.15 -15.87 34.84
N ARG A 206 9.18 -16.60 34.27
CA ARG A 206 8.77 -16.46 32.87
C ARG A 206 7.34 -15.94 32.80
N THR A 207 7.06 -15.10 31.80
CA THR A 207 5.68 -14.66 31.52
C THR A 207 4.92 -15.78 30.83
N VAL A 208 3.89 -16.33 31.48
CA VAL A 208 3.02 -17.39 30.94
C VAL A 208 1.74 -16.87 30.31
N GLY A 209 1.34 -15.65 30.67
CA GLY A 209 0.13 -15.01 30.16
C GLY A 209 0.14 -13.51 30.42
N TRP A 210 -0.93 -12.87 30.02
CA TRP A 210 -1.21 -11.47 30.31
C TRP A 210 -2.64 -11.39 30.82
N GLN A 211 -2.85 -10.60 31.86
CA GLN A 211 -4.18 -10.37 32.42
C GLN A 211 -4.45 -8.86 32.48
N PRO A 212 -5.69 -8.42 32.29
CA PRO A 212 -6.04 -7.03 32.51
C PRO A 212 -5.71 -6.60 33.96
N SER A 213 -5.18 -5.40 34.13
CA SER A 213 -5.09 -4.75 35.45
C SER A 213 -6.31 -3.86 35.68
N ASP A 214 -6.45 -3.36 36.91
CA ASP A 214 -7.50 -2.41 37.28
C ASP A 214 -7.23 -0.99 36.74
N ASN A 215 -6.07 -0.75 36.14
CA ASN A 215 -5.70 0.54 35.57
C ASN A 215 -6.34 0.74 34.18
N VAL A 216 -7.44 1.48 34.16
CA VAL A 216 -8.18 1.84 32.94
C VAL A 216 -8.12 3.34 32.72
N ALA A 217 -7.57 3.75 31.58
CA ALA A 217 -7.52 5.14 31.15
C ALA A 217 -8.67 5.46 30.18
N ALA A 218 -9.42 6.52 30.46
CA ALA A 218 -10.42 7.05 29.55
C ALA A 218 -9.78 8.03 28.56
N VAL A 219 -9.84 7.70 27.27
CA VAL A 219 -9.31 8.51 26.16
C VAL A 219 -10.47 9.08 25.36
N GLN A 220 -10.56 10.41 25.30
CA GLN A 220 -11.57 11.08 24.50
C GLN A 220 -11.12 11.22 23.05
N TYR A 221 -11.86 10.59 22.14
CA TYR A 221 -11.72 10.82 20.71
C TYR A 221 -12.65 11.95 20.27
N ARG A 222 -12.15 12.83 19.39
CA ARG A 222 -12.94 13.89 18.77
C ARG A 222 -13.09 13.61 17.28
N PRO A 223 -14.28 13.83 16.70
CA PRO A 223 -14.44 13.74 15.25
C PRO A 223 -13.61 14.81 14.54
N ILE A 224 -13.15 14.48 13.35
CA ILE A 224 -12.53 15.41 12.40
C ILE A 224 -13.58 15.75 11.33
N SER A 225 -13.50 16.92 10.70
CA SER A 225 -14.41 17.33 9.61
C SER A 225 -14.50 16.32 8.45
N ASN A 226 -13.49 15.47 8.25
CA ASN A 226 -13.49 14.39 7.26
C ASN A 226 -14.16 13.08 7.72
N GLY A 227 -14.74 13.05 8.93
CA GLY A 227 -15.42 11.91 9.56
C GLY A 227 -14.53 10.84 10.18
N ASP A 228 -13.23 11.08 10.29
CA ASP A 228 -12.37 10.25 11.13
C ASP A 228 -12.45 10.72 12.59
N LEU A 229 -11.79 10.00 13.50
CA LEU A 229 -11.62 10.43 14.89
C LEU A 229 -10.15 10.59 15.24
N ILE A 230 -9.85 11.49 16.17
CA ILE A 230 -8.50 11.69 16.70
C ILE A 230 -8.50 11.86 18.22
N ALA A 231 -7.54 11.23 18.89
CA ALA A 231 -7.31 11.41 20.32
C ALA A 231 -6.53 12.73 20.53
N TRP A 232 -7.25 13.85 20.43
CA TRP A 232 -6.65 15.19 20.42
C TRP A 232 -5.93 15.50 21.74
N GLU A 233 -6.51 15.18 22.89
CA GLU A 233 -5.88 15.52 24.18
C GLU A 233 -4.86 14.48 24.68
N GLN A 234 -4.64 13.39 23.94
CA GLN A 234 -3.83 12.27 24.39
C GLN A 234 -2.68 11.97 23.42
N PRO A 235 -1.64 12.84 23.37
CA PRO A 235 -0.50 12.67 22.49
C PRO A 235 0.39 11.50 22.88
N ILE A 236 1.16 11.01 21.91
CA ILE A 236 2.10 9.89 22.02
C ILE A 236 3.47 10.40 21.59
N GLY A 237 4.50 10.22 22.41
CA GLY A 237 5.85 10.71 22.12
C GLY A 237 6.78 10.63 23.33
N PRO A 238 8.08 10.91 23.16
CA PRO A 238 9.07 10.69 24.23
C PRO A 238 8.78 11.50 25.51
N VAL A 239 8.30 12.75 25.38
CA VAL A 239 7.88 13.57 26.54
C VAL A 239 6.73 12.95 27.31
N PHE A 240 5.86 12.21 26.62
CA PHE A 240 4.61 11.69 27.17
C PHE A 240 4.75 10.28 27.72
N ALA A 241 5.68 9.49 27.17
CA ALA A 241 5.81 8.06 27.48
C ALA A 241 6.24 7.75 28.92
N THR A 242 6.78 8.74 29.64
CA THR A 242 7.18 8.60 31.06
C THR A 242 6.15 9.14 32.04
N LEU A 243 5.04 9.69 31.54
CA LEU A 243 3.96 10.25 32.36
C LEU A 243 2.88 9.20 32.60
N ALA A 244 2.03 9.44 33.60
CA ALA A 244 0.84 8.62 33.82
C ALA A 244 -0.08 8.70 32.58
N HIS A 245 -0.78 7.60 32.27
CA HIS A 245 -1.80 7.57 31.22
C HIS A 245 -3.20 7.46 31.86
N PRO A 246 -4.16 8.35 31.55
CA PRO A 246 -4.10 9.42 30.55
C PRO A 246 -3.14 10.55 30.93
N VAL A 247 -2.53 11.15 29.92
CA VAL A 247 -1.51 12.20 30.11
C VAL A 247 -2.20 13.51 30.49
N ASP A 248 -1.70 14.16 31.54
CA ASP A 248 -1.98 15.57 31.81
C ASP A 248 -1.05 16.44 30.94
N LEU A 249 -1.63 17.25 30.05
CA LEU A 249 -0.88 18.13 29.17
C LEU A 249 -0.12 19.22 29.92
N ALA A 250 -0.61 19.66 31.09
CA ALA A 250 0.09 20.63 31.92
C ALA A 250 1.37 20.03 32.55
N GLU A 251 1.33 18.77 32.96
CA GLU A 251 2.51 18.03 33.40
C GLU A 251 3.49 17.79 32.25
N ALA A 252 2.98 17.46 31.06
CA ALA A 252 3.83 17.26 29.89
C ALA A 252 4.57 18.52 29.44
N LEU A 253 3.95 19.69 29.61
CA LEU A 253 4.62 20.98 29.39
C LEU A 253 5.79 21.18 30.35
N LYS A 254 5.65 20.79 31.63
CA LYS A 254 6.71 20.85 32.64
C LYS A 254 7.81 19.81 32.41
N ALA A 255 7.45 18.63 31.92
CA ALA A 255 8.38 17.53 31.63
C ALA A 255 9.22 17.76 30.36
N ARG A 256 8.94 18.82 29.60
CA ARG A 256 9.64 19.14 28.37
C ARG A 256 11.09 19.57 28.67
N PRO A 257 12.10 19.01 27.99
CA PRO A 257 13.50 19.43 28.21
C PRO A 257 13.73 20.90 27.88
N GLU A 258 14.63 21.57 28.61
CA GLU A 258 14.98 22.98 28.39
C GLU A 258 15.65 23.22 27.02
N ASN A 259 16.55 22.31 26.62
CA ASN A 259 17.26 22.35 25.33
C ASN A 259 17.02 21.05 24.55
N PRO A 260 15.81 20.83 24.01
CA PRO A 260 15.45 19.56 23.41
C PRO A 260 16.04 19.40 22.01
N THR A 261 16.44 18.18 21.70
CA THR A 261 16.65 17.74 20.30
C THR A 261 15.30 17.54 19.60
N ARG A 262 15.30 17.52 18.26
CA ARG A 262 14.08 17.32 17.46
C ARG A 262 13.33 16.03 17.81
N SER A 263 14.03 14.92 18.02
CA SER A 263 13.40 13.63 18.35
C SER A 263 12.74 13.64 19.72
N GLN A 264 13.30 14.36 20.71
CA GLN A 264 12.76 14.38 22.08
C GLN A 264 11.37 15.04 22.15
N VAL A 265 11.09 16.04 21.31
CA VAL A 265 9.81 16.79 21.33
C VAL A 265 8.83 16.38 20.22
N GLN A 266 9.20 15.41 19.39
CA GLN A 266 8.31 14.87 18.36
C GLN A 266 7.20 14.03 18.98
N TYR A 267 6.00 14.16 18.44
CA TYR A 267 4.85 13.39 18.89
C TYR A 267 3.85 13.09 17.78
N ALA A 268 2.97 12.15 18.07
CA ALA A 268 1.90 11.69 17.21
C ALA A 268 0.60 11.59 18.01
N LEU A 269 -0.50 11.37 17.28
CA LEU A 269 -1.84 11.18 17.83
C LEU A 269 -2.39 9.85 17.34
N SER A 270 -3.20 9.19 18.17
CA SER A 270 -4.01 8.07 17.70
C SER A 270 -5.16 8.59 16.85
N ARG A 271 -5.33 8.03 15.65
CA ARG A 271 -6.42 8.35 14.70
C ARG A 271 -7.21 7.08 14.41
N LEU A 272 -8.53 7.15 14.48
CA LEU A 272 -9.42 6.10 13.99
C LEU A 272 -9.95 6.52 12.63
N SER A 273 -9.72 5.71 11.59
CA SER A 273 -10.34 5.93 10.29
C SER A 273 -11.64 5.15 10.20
N VAL A 274 -12.67 5.79 9.65
CA VAL A 274 -13.93 5.13 9.31
C VAL A 274 -14.06 5.20 7.79
N LYS A 275 -14.13 4.04 7.12
CA LYS A 275 -14.31 4.02 5.67
C LYS A 275 -15.34 2.99 5.30
N MET A 276 -16.30 3.38 4.48
CA MET A 276 -17.28 2.44 3.96
C MET A 276 -16.76 1.78 2.68
N ALA A 277 -17.07 0.49 2.55
CA ALA A 277 -16.85 -0.32 1.38
C ALA A 277 -18.09 -1.19 1.16
N THR A 278 -18.26 -1.68 -0.06
CA THR A 278 -19.23 -2.74 -0.37
C THR A 278 -18.45 -4.01 -0.65
N TYR A 279 -18.92 -5.17 -0.20
CA TYR A 279 -18.32 -6.47 -0.54
C TYR A 279 -19.20 -7.23 -1.51
N THR A 280 -18.60 -8.09 -2.33
CA THR A 280 -19.36 -8.92 -3.26
C THR A 280 -20.29 -9.85 -2.47
N ALA A 281 -21.56 -9.93 -2.87
CA ALA A 281 -22.59 -10.74 -2.20
C ALA A 281 -22.84 -10.42 -0.71
N GLU A 282 -22.31 -9.32 -0.18
CA GLU A 282 -22.76 -8.78 1.10
C GLU A 282 -23.86 -7.75 0.81
N PRO A 283 -25.11 -8.00 1.22
CA PRO A 283 -26.24 -7.14 0.87
C PRO A 283 -26.13 -5.73 1.46
N ASN A 284 -25.47 -5.60 2.61
CA ASN A 284 -25.31 -4.35 3.32
C ASN A 284 -23.91 -3.76 3.10
N PRO A 285 -23.76 -2.45 2.83
CA PRO A 285 -22.44 -1.81 2.90
C PRO A 285 -21.77 -2.04 4.26
N VAL A 286 -20.44 -2.08 4.26
CA VAL A 286 -19.62 -2.39 5.42
C VAL A 286 -18.73 -1.20 5.77
N LEU A 287 -18.80 -0.74 7.01
CA LEU A 287 -17.89 0.24 7.58
C LEU A 287 -16.64 -0.49 8.11
N ASN A 288 -15.49 -0.21 7.51
CA ASN A 288 -14.19 -0.65 7.98
C ASN A 288 -13.60 0.41 8.90
N LEU A 289 -13.41 0.04 10.16
CA LEU A 289 -12.76 0.88 11.16
C LEU A 289 -11.33 0.42 11.38
N ASP A 290 -10.39 1.35 11.47
CA ASP A 290 -8.98 1.03 11.66
C ASP A 290 -8.29 2.09 12.52
N ALA A 291 -7.19 1.70 13.16
CA ALA A 291 -6.43 2.56 14.06
C ALA A 291 -5.03 2.86 13.48
N HIS A 292 -4.70 4.16 13.45
CA HIS A 292 -3.51 4.70 12.82
C HIS A 292 -2.78 5.65 13.76
N ILE A 293 -1.49 5.86 13.48
CA ILE A 293 -0.68 6.86 14.17
C ILE A 293 -0.48 8.06 13.24
N ARG A 294 -1.02 9.21 13.66
CA ARG A 294 -0.90 10.48 12.94
C ARG A 294 0.25 11.29 13.53
N ARG A 295 1.39 11.30 12.84
CA ARG A 295 2.56 12.10 13.23
C ARG A 295 2.30 13.59 13.01
N ILE A 296 2.81 14.41 13.93
CA ILE A 296 2.70 15.87 13.86
C ILE A 296 4.01 16.44 13.31
N ASN A 297 3.87 17.31 12.30
CA ASN A 297 4.98 18.02 11.70
C ASN A 297 5.47 19.12 12.65
N ASN A 298 6.76 19.45 12.60
CA ASN A 298 7.29 20.55 13.39
C ASN A 298 6.78 21.91 12.90
N THR A 299 6.52 22.04 11.60
CA THR A 299 6.08 23.29 10.97
C THR A 299 4.77 23.16 10.22
N VAL A 300 3.99 24.25 10.20
CA VAL A 300 2.77 24.41 9.39
C VAL A 300 3.12 24.70 7.94
N ILE A 301 4.11 25.56 7.72
CA ILE A 301 4.55 25.98 6.38
C ILE A 301 5.09 24.85 5.49
N HIS A 302 5.37 23.66 6.03
CA HIS A 302 5.78 22.50 5.24
C HIS A 302 4.73 21.38 5.24
N ALA A 303 3.57 21.58 5.86
CA ALA A 303 2.53 20.57 5.97
C ALA A 303 1.41 20.82 4.95
N SER A 304 0.91 19.78 4.29
CA SER A 304 -0.19 19.91 3.35
C SER A 304 -1.55 20.11 4.00
N THR A 305 -1.68 19.62 5.22
CA THR A 305 -2.93 19.60 5.95
C THR A 305 -2.64 19.90 7.41
N VAL A 306 -3.47 20.74 8.01
CA VAL A 306 -3.39 21.11 9.42
C VAL A 306 -4.70 20.80 10.12
N LEU A 307 -4.59 20.27 11.33
CA LEU A 307 -5.72 20.03 12.22
C LEU A 307 -5.83 21.20 13.19
N VAL A 308 -7.05 21.69 13.39
CA VAL A 308 -7.33 22.90 14.16
C VAL A 308 -8.47 22.66 15.12
N ASP A 309 -8.26 23.03 16.38
CA ASP A 309 -9.28 22.98 17.41
C ASP A 309 -10.22 24.19 17.29
N GLN A 310 -11.52 23.92 17.28
CA GLN A 310 -12.60 24.91 17.19
C GLN A 310 -13.39 25.05 18.51
N GLY A 311 -12.84 24.55 19.62
CA GLY A 311 -13.55 24.45 20.90
C GLY A 311 -14.18 23.07 21.10
N THR A 312 -14.61 22.77 22.33
CA THR A 312 -14.94 21.41 22.79
C THR A 312 -16.15 20.78 22.09
N ASP A 313 -17.11 21.60 21.65
CA ASP A 313 -18.40 21.12 21.14
C ASP A 313 -18.40 20.90 19.62
N ARG A 314 -17.33 21.34 18.95
CA ARG A 314 -17.15 21.24 17.50
C ARG A 314 -16.11 20.19 17.14
N PRO A 315 -16.23 19.55 15.96
CA PRO A 315 -15.19 18.65 15.47
C PRO A 315 -13.90 19.40 15.16
N ILE A 316 -12.79 18.68 15.20
CA ILE A 316 -11.49 19.18 14.77
C ILE A 316 -11.55 19.48 13.28
N MET A 317 -11.23 20.71 12.89
CA MET A 317 -11.21 21.09 11.48
C MET A 317 -9.95 20.56 10.81
N SER A 318 -10.10 19.88 9.66
CA SER A 318 -8.99 19.50 8.81
C SER A 318 -8.87 20.45 7.62
N VAL A 319 -7.93 21.40 7.69
CA VAL A 319 -7.73 22.42 6.66
C VAL A 319 -6.62 22.02 5.70
N SER A 320 -6.90 22.06 4.40
CA SER A 320 -5.88 21.92 3.36
C SER A 320 -5.14 23.24 3.16
N LEU A 321 -3.81 23.21 3.17
CA LEU A 321 -2.98 24.41 3.04
C LEU A 321 -2.50 24.61 1.60
N ASP A 322 -2.58 25.85 1.14
CA ASP A 322 -2.27 26.28 -0.22
C ASP A 322 -0.76 26.50 -0.42
N GLY A 323 -0.27 26.27 -1.64
CA GLY A 323 1.10 26.57 -2.09
C GLY A 323 2.02 25.35 -2.30
N ARG A 324 3.01 25.51 -3.20
CA ARG A 324 4.15 24.57 -3.35
C ARG A 324 5.36 25.12 -2.59
N GLY A 325 5.79 24.44 -1.53
CA GLY A 325 6.89 24.90 -0.67
C GLY A 325 6.39 25.41 0.66
N LEU A 326 6.49 26.72 0.91
CA LEU A 326 5.96 27.37 2.12
C LEU A 326 4.45 27.56 2.01
N ARG A 327 3.70 26.72 2.71
CA ARG A 327 2.25 26.67 2.67
C ARG A 327 1.60 27.67 3.62
N GLN A 328 0.35 28.04 3.32
CA GLN A 328 -0.46 28.99 4.10
C GLN A 328 -1.95 28.65 4.00
N THR A 329 -2.76 29.25 4.87
CA THR A 329 -4.23 29.15 4.78
C THR A 329 -4.72 29.80 3.49
N ASN A 330 -5.86 29.33 2.98
CA ASN A 330 -6.52 30.01 1.86
C ASN A 330 -7.00 31.40 2.31
N LYS A 331 -6.35 32.44 1.82
CA LYS A 331 -6.62 33.84 2.18
C LYS A 331 -8.07 34.25 1.91
N HIS A 332 -8.63 33.79 0.80
CA HIS A 332 -9.98 34.15 0.38
C HIS A 332 -11.05 33.55 1.30
N ALA A 333 -10.85 32.31 1.77
CA ALA A 333 -11.75 31.70 2.75
C ALA A 333 -11.77 32.49 4.07
N LEU A 334 -10.61 32.95 4.53
CA LEU A 334 -10.47 33.80 5.71
C LEU A 334 -11.18 35.15 5.57
N GLU A 335 -11.04 35.78 4.40
CA GLU A 335 -11.66 37.07 4.14
C GLU A 335 -13.20 36.95 4.08
N ILE A 336 -13.74 35.88 3.49
CA ILE A 336 -15.19 35.61 3.50
C ILE A 336 -15.69 35.45 4.95
N LEU A 337 -15.02 34.63 5.75
CA LEU A 337 -15.41 34.39 7.14
C LEU A 337 -15.37 35.68 7.98
N ALA A 338 -14.36 36.53 7.75
CA ALA A 338 -14.27 37.83 8.40
C ALA A 338 -15.43 38.76 8.03
N LYS A 339 -15.90 38.72 6.78
CA LYS A 339 -17.04 39.51 6.32
C LYS A 339 -18.39 38.99 6.83
N MET A 340 -18.48 37.70 7.09
CA MET A 340 -19.66 37.07 7.67
C MET A 340 -19.75 37.22 9.20
N ASP A 341 -18.80 37.91 9.83
CA ASP A 341 -18.64 37.98 11.30
C ASP A 341 -18.59 36.59 11.98
N ALA A 342 -18.06 35.60 11.24
CA ALA A 342 -17.93 34.24 11.73
C ALA A 342 -16.66 34.10 12.60
N ASP A 343 -16.70 33.21 13.60
CA ASP A 343 -15.52 32.91 14.40
C ASP A 343 -14.40 32.35 13.50
N ARG A 344 -13.32 33.13 13.42
CA ARG A 344 -12.10 32.83 12.65
C ARG A 344 -10.87 32.65 13.53
N SER A 345 -11.03 32.58 14.85
CA SER A 345 -9.94 32.39 15.82
C SER A 345 -9.03 31.21 15.44
N SER A 346 -9.66 30.10 15.05
CA SER A 346 -9.03 28.87 14.58
C SER A 346 -8.11 29.10 13.37
N LEU A 347 -8.58 29.84 12.36
CA LEU A 347 -7.81 30.09 11.14
C LEU A 347 -6.75 31.18 11.33
N ASN A 348 -7.03 32.21 12.14
CA ASN A 348 -6.08 33.27 12.50
C ASN A 348 -4.85 32.68 13.20
N ALA A 349 -5.06 31.73 14.11
CA ALA A 349 -3.95 31.07 14.79
C ALA A 349 -3.01 30.32 13.80
N ILE A 350 -3.53 29.86 12.65
CA ILE A 350 -2.71 29.25 11.58
C ILE A 350 -1.84 30.33 10.94
N GLU A 351 -2.42 31.48 10.60
CA GLU A 351 -1.69 32.59 9.98
C GLU A 351 -0.61 33.15 10.91
N GLU A 352 -0.92 33.34 12.19
CA GLU A 352 0.04 33.77 13.21
C GLU A 352 1.23 32.81 13.30
N ARG A 353 0.95 31.49 13.32
CA ARG A 353 1.99 30.47 13.33
C ARG A 353 2.81 30.47 12.04
N VAL A 354 2.17 30.60 10.88
CA VAL A 354 2.84 30.69 9.58
C VAL A 354 3.77 31.90 9.52
N ALA A 355 3.30 33.08 9.96
CA ALA A 355 4.09 34.30 10.01
C ALA A 355 5.32 34.14 10.94
N GLY A 356 5.11 33.59 12.14
CA GLY A 356 6.19 33.32 13.09
C GLY A 356 7.23 32.33 12.56
N GLU A 357 6.79 31.23 11.94
CA GLU A 357 7.69 30.22 11.36
C GLU A 357 8.48 30.77 10.16
N ARG A 358 7.86 31.62 9.31
CA ARG A 358 8.56 32.30 8.19
C ARG A 358 9.66 33.23 8.68
N SER A 359 9.39 34.02 9.73
CA SER A 359 10.39 34.89 10.34
C SER A 359 11.57 34.09 10.90
N ARG A 360 11.31 32.95 11.57
CA ARG A 360 12.37 32.08 12.13
C ARG A 360 13.22 31.38 11.08
N LEU A 361 12.64 30.99 9.94
CA LEU A 361 13.40 30.39 8.82
C LEU A 361 14.46 31.32 8.24
N ASN A 362 14.18 32.64 8.26
CA ASN A 362 15.08 33.66 7.77
C ASN A 362 16.11 34.09 8.83
N ALA A 363 15.84 33.82 10.11
CA ALA A 363 16.77 34.11 11.20
C ALA A 363 18.02 33.21 11.14
N ARG A 364 19.12 33.73 11.71
CA ARG A 364 20.37 33.02 11.93
C ARG A 364 20.74 33.12 13.40
N ASP A 365 21.36 32.09 13.93
CA ASP A 365 21.96 32.15 15.25
C ASP A 365 23.25 33.01 15.22
N GLU A 366 23.84 33.19 16.40
CA GLU A 366 25.09 33.93 16.61
C GLU A 366 26.28 33.38 15.77
N ASN A 367 26.19 32.14 15.31
CA ASN A 367 27.20 31.46 14.49
C ASN A 367 26.84 31.48 12.99
N GLY A 368 25.81 32.24 12.59
CA GLY A 368 25.36 32.33 11.19
C GLY A 368 24.63 31.08 10.68
N LYS A 369 24.28 30.12 11.55
CA LYS A 369 23.55 28.90 11.19
C LYS A 369 22.05 29.14 11.25
N ARG A 370 21.29 28.42 10.40
CA ARG A 370 19.83 28.45 10.42
C ARG A 370 19.29 27.91 11.75
N ILE A 371 18.37 28.65 12.35
CA ILE A 371 17.67 28.21 13.56
C ILE A 371 16.72 27.05 13.19
N ASP A 372 16.86 25.93 13.88
CA ASP A 372 15.96 24.78 13.71
C ASP A 372 14.61 25.05 14.37
N ILE A 373 13.52 24.83 13.62
CA ILE A 373 12.16 24.92 14.17
C ILE A 373 11.77 23.56 14.77
N LEU A 374 11.70 23.49 16.09
CA LEU A 374 11.31 22.28 16.82
C LEU A 374 9.78 22.13 16.89
N THR A 375 9.30 20.90 17.08
CA THR A 375 7.88 20.63 17.26
C THR A 375 7.38 21.31 18.53
N PRO A 376 6.42 22.27 18.47
CA PRO A 376 5.91 22.94 19.66
C PRO A 376 5.10 21.98 20.53
N PRO A 377 4.79 22.33 21.79
CA PRO A 377 3.88 21.52 22.60
C PRO A 377 2.52 21.30 21.92
N PRO A 378 1.76 20.27 22.31
CA PRO A 378 0.37 20.13 21.89
C PRO A 378 -0.41 21.40 22.17
N GLY A 379 -1.08 21.93 21.15
CA GLY A 379 -1.90 23.13 21.23
C GLY A 379 -3.02 23.09 20.20
N ALA A 380 -3.68 24.23 19.99
CA ALA A 380 -4.84 24.38 19.11
C ALA A 380 -4.56 24.02 17.63
N ILE A 381 -3.30 24.02 17.20
CA ILE A 381 -2.90 23.77 15.81
C ILE A 381 -1.87 22.66 15.73
N ARG A 382 -2.17 21.63 14.93
CA ARG A 382 -1.30 20.47 14.74
C ARG A 382 -1.17 20.13 13.26
N PRO A 383 -0.07 20.54 12.60
CA PRO A 383 0.17 20.22 11.20
C PRO A 383 0.46 18.74 11.05
N THR A 384 -0.16 18.10 10.07
CA THR A 384 0.02 16.67 9.84
C THR A 384 1.27 16.40 9.03
N MET A 385 1.94 15.30 9.35
CA MET A 385 3.12 14.86 8.60
C MET A 385 2.72 13.76 7.61
N PRO A 386 2.98 13.93 6.29
CA PRO A 386 2.62 12.92 5.30
C PRO A 386 3.47 11.64 5.41
N LYS A 387 4.81 11.70 5.35
CA LYS A 387 5.74 10.55 5.58
C LYS A 387 7.17 11.03 5.91
N THR A 388 7.88 10.33 6.81
CA THR A 388 9.36 10.34 6.95
C THR A 388 9.87 8.99 7.45
N ASP A 389 11.08 8.64 7.03
CA ASP A 389 11.79 7.41 7.42
C ASP A 389 12.39 7.47 8.84
N SER A 390 12.44 8.66 9.45
CA SER A 390 12.88 8.87 10.83
C SER A 390 11.93 9.81 11.57
N PHE A 391 11.31 9.31 12.63
CA PHE A 391 10.44 10.04 13.56
C PHE A 391 10.49 9.34 14.93
N ALA A 392 10.27 10.07 16.03
CA ALA A 392 10.38 9.51 17.38
C ALA A 392 9.32 8.44 17.70
N VAL A 393 8.19 8.47 17.01
CA VAL A 393 7.09 7.50 17.12
C VAL A 393 6.98 6.67 15.84
N GLY A 394 7.02 5.35 15.99
CA GLY A 394 6.88 4.38 14.90
C GLY A 394 5.51 4.37 14.21
N THR A 395 5.32 3.42 13.30
CA THR A 395 4.07 3.22 12.53
C THR A 395 3.17 2.15 13.15
N GLY A 396 1.87 2.20 12.84
CA GLY A 396 0.87 1.21 13.28
C GLY A 396 0.42 1.35 14.74
N ALA A 397 -0.84 1.00 15.03
CA ALA A 397 -1.43 1.11 16.37
C ALA A 397 -1.29 -0.17 17.21
N GLY A 398 -1.05 -1.33 16.59
CA GLY A 398 -0.99 -2.64 17.24
C GLY A 398 -2.35 -3.35 17.31
N ILE A 399 -2.32 -4.69 17.31
CA ILE A 399 -3.53 -5.54 17.36
C ILE A 399 -4.32 -5.40 18.67
N TYR A 400 -3.65 -5.07 19.78
CA TYR A 400 -4.32 -4.80 21.06
C TYR A 400 -5.23 -3.57 20.98
N HIS A 401 -4.75 -2.49 20.34
CA HIS A 401 -5.56 -1.30 20.12
C HIS A 401 -6.80 -1.61 19.27
N LEU A 402 -6.68 -2.47 18.25
CA LEU A 402 -7.81 -2.92 17.44
C LEU A 402 -8.81 -3.76 18.25
N SER A 403 -8.33 -4.52 19.25
CA SER A 403 -9.18 -5.26 20.19
C SER A 403 -10.02 -4.33 21.05
N LEU A 404 -9.38 -3.33 21.66
CA LEU A 404 -10.06 -2.29 22.41
C LEU A 404 -11.03 -1.46 21.54
N LEU A 405 -10.69 -1.26 20.25
CA LEU A 405 -11.59 -0.61 19.29
C LEU A 405 -12.86 -1.43 19.04
N ARG A 406 -12.75 -2.74 18.86
CA ARG A 406 -13.92 -3.62 18.73
C ARG A 406 -14.80 -3.57 19.98
N GLU A 407 -14.21 -3.62 21.17
CA GLU A 407 -14.93 -3.47 22.44
C GLU A 407 -15.61 -2.10 22.55
N HIS A 408 -14.95 -1.03 22.11
CA HIS A 408 -15.52 0.31 22.09
C HIS A 408 -16.71 0.41 21.14
N ILE A 409 -16.64 -0.18 19.94
CA ILE A 409 -17.76 -0.28 19.00
C ILE A 409 -18.96 -0.95 19.67
N GLN A 410 -18.76 -2.14 20.25
CA GLN A 410 -19.84 -2.88 20.92
C GLN A 410 -20.46 -2.09 22.06
N ARG A 411 -19.65 -1.40 22.88
CA ARG A 411 -20.14 -0.55 23.97
C ARG A 411 -20.90 0.69 23.50
N VAL A 412 -20.52 1.27 22.36
CA VAL A 412 -21.17 2.47 21.80
C VAL A 412 -22.53 2.11 21.23
N PHE A 413 -22.60 1.07 20.41
CA PHE A 413 -23.77 0.74 19.61
C PHE A 413 -24.68 -0.33 20.23
N GLY A 414 -24.19 -1.11 21.21
CA GLY A 414 -24.96 -2.17 21.85
C GLY A 414 -25.45 -3.20 20.83
N ASP A 415 -26.71 -3.61 20.95
CA ASP A 415 -27.31 -4.64 20.08
C ASP A 415 -27.59 -4.16 18.65
N ALA A 416 -27.54 -2.84 18.40
CA ALA A 416 -27.75 -2.28 17.06
C ALA A 416 -26.56 -2.52 16.11
N VAL A 417 -25.42 -3.00 16.61
CA VAL A 417 -24.25 -3.29 15.77
C VAL A 417 -24.23 -4.73 15.31
N SER A 418 -24.09 -4.92 13.99
CA SER A 418 -23.77 -6.23 13.41
C SER A 418 -22.32 -6.23 12.94
N LEU A 419 -21.45 -6.94 13.66
CA LEU A 419 -20.03 -7.06 13.30
C LEU A 419 -19.82 -8.13 12.22
N LEU A 420 -18.91 -7.85 11.28
CA LEU A 420 -18.50 -8.81 10.25
C LEU A 420 -17.49 -9.79 10.83
N ASP A 421 -17.97 -10.89 11.38
CA ASP A 421 -17.13 -12.04 11.74
C ASP A 421 -17.03 -13.01 10.55
N LEU A 422 -15.84 -13.58 10.37
CA LEU A 422 -15.52 -14.45 9.24
C LEU A 422 -15.16 -15.85 9.72
N LYS A 423 -15.57 -16.88 9.00
CA LYS A 423 -15.34 -18.29 9.32
C LYS A 423 -14.20 -18.87 8.49
N SER A 424 -13.52 -19.88 9.02
CA SER A 424 -12.56 -20.69 8.27
C SER A 424 -12.68 -22.15 8.67
N LYS A 425 -12.45 -23.06 7.68
CA LYS A 425 -12.33 -24.51 7.90
C LYS A 425 -10.92 -24.93 8.35
N GLY A 426 -10.01 -23.97 8.54
CA GLY A 426 -8.61 -24.19 8.87
C GLY A 426 -7.65 -23.95 7.72
N ASN A 427 -6.44 -24.48 7.86
CA ASN A 427 -5.33 -24.17 6.98
C ASN A 427 -5.46 -24.87 5.62
N VAL A 428 -5.47 -24.08 4.55
CA VAL A 428 -5.52 -24.56 3.15
C VAL A 428 -4.12 -24.65 2.50
N PHE A 429 -3.08 -24.31 3.25
CA PHE A 429 -1.69 -24.25 2.79
C PHE A 429 -0.88 -25.47 3.23
N GLY A 430 -0.17 -26.09 2.28
CA GLY A 430 0.94 -26.97 2.60
C GLY A 430 2.10 -26.20 3.25
N LYS A 431 2.90 -26.88 4.07
CA LYS A 431 4.18 -26.33 4.57
C LYS A 431 5.07 -25.93 3.40
N ARG A 432 5.80 -24.82 3.55
CA ARG A 432 6.78 -24.39 2.54
C ARG A 432 8.01 -25.28 2.58
N SER A 433 8.76 -25.32 1.48
CA SER A 433 9.98 -26.14 1.36
C SER A 433 11.02 -25.84 2.44
N HIS A 434 11.15 -24.57 2.85
CA HIS A 434 12.10 -24.16 3.89
C HIS A 434 11.57 -24.31 5.33
N GLU A 435 10.29 -24.66 5.52
CA GLU A 435 9.71 -24.84 6.85
C GLU A 435 9.91 -26.28 7.33
N PRO A 436 10.37 -26.50 8.58
CA PRO A 436 10.60 -27.85 9.08
C PRO A 436 9.29 -28.63 9.13
N ALA A 437 9.26 -29.80 8.49
CA ALA A 437 8.09 -30.68 8.49
C ALA A 437 7.91 -31.37 9.86
N THR A 438 9.01 -31.66 10.56
CA THR A 438 9.04 -32.35 11.86
C THR A 438 9.83 -31.58 12.92
N ALA A 439 9.60 -31.90 14.21
CA ALA A 439 10.37 -31.34 15.32
C ALA A 439 11.86 -31.71 15.26
N ALA A 440 12.19 -32.89 14.71
CA ALA A 440 13.58 -33.30 14.49
C ALA A 440 14.28 -32.39 13.47
N GLN A 441 13.62 -32.11 12.34
CA GLN A 441 14.12 -31.15 11.34
C GLN A 441 14.22 -29.73 11.90
N GLU A 442 13.31 -29.33 12.80
CA GLU A 442 13.42 -28.04 13.47
C GLU A 442 14.65 -27.98 14.39
N LYS A 443 14.95 -29.06 15.12
CA LYS A 443 16.14 -29.17 15.97
C LYS A 443 17.42 -29.15 15.13
N GLU A 444 17.46 -29.93 14.04
CA GLU A 444 18.58 -29.92 13.09
C GLU A 444 18.81 -28.52 12.50
N LYS A 445 17.74 -27.85 12.06
CA LYS A 445 17.80 -26.48 11.54
C LYS A 445 18.35 -25.49 12.57
N LYS A 446 17.98 -25.64 13.85
CA LYS A 446 18.51 -24.81 14.94
C LYS A 446 19.99 -25.11 15.21
N GLN A 447 20.38 -26.38 15.17
CA GLN A 447 21.77 -26.80 15.33
C GLN A 447 22.65 -26.22 14.22
N LYS A 448 22.29 -26.41 12.95
CA LYS A 448 22.99 -25.82 11.79
C LYS A 448 23.17 -24.31 11.90
N LYS A 449 22.14 -23.60 12.38
CA LYS A 449 22.23 -22.15 12.65
C LYS A 449 23.21 -21.78 13.77
N GLN A 450 23.33 -22.62 14.80
CA GLN A 450 24.29 -22.44 15.88
C GLN A 450 25.71 -22.68 15.39
N ASP A 451 25.89 -23.72 14.57
CA ASP A 451 27.17 -24.12 13.98
C ASP A 451 27.63 -23.17 12.85
N GLY A 452 26.76 -22.24 12.43
CA GLY A 452 27.05 -21.26 11.38
C GLY A 452 26.91 -21.82 9.96
N GLU A 453 26.44 -23.05 9.82
CA GLU A 453 26.18 -23.71 8.55
C GLU A 453 25.09 -23.01 7.74
N TYR A 454 25.14 -23.20 6.42
CA TYR A 454 24.08 -22.71 5.55
C TYR A 454 22.75 -23.41 5.85
N VAL A 455 21.70 -22.60 5.93
CA VAL A 455 20.33 -23.07 6.09
C VAL A 455 19.46 -22.30 5.11
N ASP A 456 18.72 -23.01 4.28
CA ASP A 456 17.73 -22.36 3.43
C ASP A 456 16.58 -21.80 4.28
N LEU A 457 16.49 -20.48 4.31
CA LEU A 457 15.43 -19.71 4.99
C LEU A 457 14.43 -19.12 3.99
N ILE A 458 14.62 -19.38 2.70
CA ILE A 458 13.97 -18.66 1.62
C ILE A 458 13.15 -19.60 0.74
N GLY A 459 13.54 -20.88 0.67
CA GLY A 459 12.87 -21.89 -0.15
C GLY A 459 13.33 -21.78 -1.59
N LYS A 460 14.63 -21.94 -1.80
CA LYS A 460 15.25 -21.90 -3.14
C LYS A 460 14.81 -23.10 -3.98
N PRO A 461 14.71 -22.93 -5.31
CA PRO A 461 14.57 -24.06 -6.23
C PRO A 461 15.76 -25.00 -6.08
N SER A 462 15.52 -26.30 -6.16
CA SER A 462 16.61 -27.28 -6.26
C SER A 462 17.33 -27.14 -7.60
N PRO A 463 18.62 -27.50 -7.71
CA PRO A 463 19.34 -27.48 -8.98
C PRO A 463 18.62 -28.28 -10.09
N GLU A 464 18.08 -29.45 -9.73
CA GLU A 464 17.26 -30.27 -10.63
C GLU A 464 15.99 -29.55 -11.09
N GLY A 465 15.32 -28.82 -10.19
CA GLY A 465 14.15 -28.01 -10.53
C GLY A 465 14.48 -26.87 -11.49
N ILE A 466 15.64 -26.23 -11.30
CA ILE A 466 16.14 -25.19 -12.23
C ILE A 466 16.39 -25.81 -13.60
N ARG A 467 17.19 -26.87 -13.69
CA ARG A 467 17.52 -27.53 -14.96
C ARG A 467 16.27 -27.91 -15.75
N ARG A 468 15.34 -28.64 -15.13
CA ARG A 468 14.09 -29.07 -15.78
C ARG A 468 13.23 -27.91 -16.27
N SER A 469 13.20 -26.79 -15.53
CA SER A 469 12.43 -25.61 -15.93
C SER A 469 13.05 -24.90 -17.14
N ILE A 470 14.38 -24.87 -17.22
CA ILE A 470 15.12 -24.27 -18.35
C ILE A 470 15.02 -25.16 -19.60
N GLU A 471 15.09 -26.49 -19.44
CA GLU A 471 14.81 -27.48 -20.50
C GLU A 471 13.39 -27.34 -21.05
N ALA A 472 12.39 -27.17 -20.18
CA ALA A 472 11.01 -26.95 -20.59
C ALA A 472 10.79 -25.59 -21.31
N ALA A 473 11.73 -24.66 -21.16
CA ALA A 473 11.76 -23.40 -21.91
C ALA A 473 12.59 -23.49 -23.20
N GLY A 474 13.04 -24.68 -23.60
CA GLY A 474 13.77 -24.93 -24.85
C GLY A 474 15.30 -24.75 -24.76
N TYR A 475 15.85 -24.59 -23.56
CA TYR A 475 17.29 -24.40 -23.34
C TYR A 475 17.93 -25.66 -22.75
N LYS A 476 19.18 -25.96 -23.11
CA LYS A 476 19.96 -27.08 -22.58
C LYS A 476 20.71 -26.74 -21.30
N LYS A 477 21.00 -25.45 -21.07
CA LYS A 477 21.85 -25.00 -19.95
C LYS A 477 21.50 -23.59 -19.51
N LEU A 478 21.61 -23.32 -18.20
CA LEU A 478 21.66 -21.97 -17.64
C LEU A 478 23.10 -21.54 -17.35
N ARG A 479 23.50 -20.38 -17.88
CA ARG A 479 24.80 -19.76 -17.60
C ARG A 479 24.61 -18.42 -16.90
N ILE A 480 25.05 -18.34 -15.65
CA ILE A 480 24.94 -17.14 -14.81
C ILE A 480 26.21 -16.30 -14.94
N LEU A 481 26.09 -15.12 -15.56
CA LEU A 481 27.17 -14.13 -15.65
C LEU A 481 27.26 -13.36 -14.33
N CYS A 482 28.22 -13.69 -13.48
CA CYS A 482 28.52 -12.99 -12.24
C CYS A 482 29.40 -11.78 -12.58
N LEU A 483 28.79 -10.60 -12.67
CA LEU A 483 29.44 -9.34 -13.04
C LEU A 483 29.70 -8.50 -11.78
N TRP A 484 30.96 -8.24 -11.46
CA TRP A 484 31.36 -7.39 -10.32
C TRP A 484 32.37 -6.33 -10.73
N TYR A 485 32.61 -5.37 -9.85
CA TYR A 485 33.70 -4.41 -10.02
C TYR A 485 34.60 -4.24 -8.77
N ARG A 486 34.30 -4.89 -7.63
CA ARG A 486 35.20 -4.95 -6.45
C ARG A 486 35.41 -6.38 -5.94
N ASP A 487 36.61 -6.71 -5.45
CA ASP A 487 36.94 -8.08 -4.99
C ASP A 487 36.14 -8.51 -3.74
N ALA A 488 35.89 -7.55 -2.84
CA ALA A 488 35.11 -7.82 -1.63
C ALA A 488 33.64 -8.20 -1.94
N THR A 489 33.09 -7.70 -3.05
CA THR A 489 31.72 -8.00 -3.47
C THR A 489 31.66 -9.30 -4.26
N LEU A 490 32.70 -9.62 -5.06
CA LEU A 490 32.90 -10.95 -5.65
C LEU A 490 32.85 -12.05 -4.58
N THR A 491 33.58 -11.89 -3.48
CA THR A 491 33.58 -12.88 -2.39
C THR A 491 32.16 -13.11 -1.86
N ARG A 492 31.38 -12.05 -1.66
CA ARG A 492 29.98 -12.15 -1.21
C ARG A 492 29.10 -12.87 -2.25
N MET A 493 29.30 -12.62 -3.54
CA MET A 493 28.58 -13.30 -4.62
C MET A 493 28.90 -14.80 -4.66
N ILE A 494 30.19 -15.17 -4.57
CA ILE A 494 30.64 -16.57 -4.52
C ILE A 494 29.94 -17.32 -3.39
N HIS A 495 29.90 -16.74 -2.17
CA HIS A 495 29.17 -17.34 -1.05
C HIS A 495 27.67 -17.50 -1.32
N GLY A 496 27.04 -16.46 -1.85
CA GLY A 496 25.62 -16.47 -2.16
C GLY A 496 25.23 -17.52 -3.19
N LEU A 497 26.17 -17.85 -4.09
CA LEU A 497 26.04 -18.84 -5.14
C LEU A 497 26.36 -20.25 -4.64
N ALA A 498 27.52 -20.47 -4.02
CA ALA A 498 28.05 -21.78 -3.65
C ALA A 498 27.14 -22.55 -2.68
N HIS A 499 26.69 -21.89 -1.61
CA HIS A 499 25.93 -22.53 -0.54
C HIS A 499 24.63 -23.23 -1.01
N PRO A 500 23.77 -22.59 -1.84
CA PRO A 500 22.60 -23.25 -2.44
C PRO A 500 22.88 -24.54 -3.24
N TYR A 501 24.07 -24.65 -3.84
CA TYR A 501 24.48 -25.83 -4.61
C TYR A 501 25.29 -26.84 -3.78
N GLY A 502 25.47 -26.59 -2.47
CA GLY A 502 26.26 -27.47 -1.60
C GLY A 502 27.76 -27.44 -1.88
N LEU A 503 28.25 -26.37 -2.50
CA LEU A 503 29.66 -26.19 -2.83
C LEU A 503 30.40 -25.46 -1.70
N ASP A 504 31.69 -25.76 -1.55
CA ASP A 504 32.60 -24.98 -0.71
C ASP A 504 32.95 -23.66 -1.43
N PRO A 505 32.58 -22.48 -0.87
CA PRO A 505 32.91 -21.19 -1.47
C PRO A 505 34.41 -20.98 -1.67
N GLU A 506 35.25 -21.51 -0.77
CA GLU A 506 36.72 -21.36 -0.84
C GLU A 506 37.33 -22.24 -1.95
N GLY A 507 36.58 -23.23 -2.44
CA GLY A 507 36.96 -24.08 -3.57
C GLY A 507 36.61 -23.50 -4.95
N ILE A 508 35.97 -22.33 -5.01
CA ILE A 508 35.63 -21.65 -6.27
C ILE A 508 36.76 -20.69 -6.64
N ASP A 509 37.48 -20.99 -7.72
CA ASP A 509 38.53 -20.15 -8.30
C ASP A 509 37.95 -19.32 -9.47
N PRO A 510 37.53 -18.05 -9.24
CA PRO A 510 36.92 -17.23 -10.28
C PRO A 510 37.97 -16.77 -11.28
N ASP A 511 37.74 -17.00 -12.58
CA ASP A 511 38.56 -16.41 -13.64
C ASP A 511 38.14 -14.94 -13.87
N PRO A 512 38.90 -13.93 -13.43
CA PRO A 512 38.45 -12.53 -13.51
C PRO A 512 38.26 -12.05 -14.95
N GLY A 513 38.95 -12.68 -15.90
CA GLY A 513 38.87 -12.38 -17.33
C GLY A 513 37.64 -12.98 -18.01
N GLY A 514 36.85 -13.79 -17.31
CA GLY A 514 35.65 -14.44 -17.86
C GLY A 514 35.95 -15.32 -19.06
N LYS A 515 37.00 -16.14 -19.05
CA LYS A 515 37.28 -17.05 -20.17
C LYS A 515 36.79 -18.48 -19.90
N LYS A 516 36.52 -18.82 -18.64
CA LYS A 516 36.07 -20.15 -18.23
C LYS A 516 34.75 -20.09 -17.49
N SER A 517 33.88 -21.07 -17.75
CA SER A 517 32.74 -21.34 -16.90
C SER A 517 33.13 -22.25 -15.74
N PHE A 518 32.44 -22.08 -14.62
CA PHE A 518 32.54 -22.90 -13.43
C PHE A 518 31.23 -23.70 -13.26
N PRO A 519 31.27 -25.04 -13.24
CA PRO A 519 30.06 -25.85 -13.09
C PRO A 519 29.49 -25.70 -11.68
N LEU A 520 28.20 -25.37 -11.59
CA LEU A 520 27.48 -25.29 -10.31
C LEU A 520 26.73 -26.59 -10.00
N ALA A 521 26.07 -27.13 -11.03
CA ALA A 521 25.36 -28.40 -11.03
C ALA A 521 25.21 -28.86 -12.49
N ASP A 522 24.64 -30.04 -12.71
CA ASP A 522 24.35 -30.46 -14.08
C ASP A 522 23.38 -29.48 -14.78
N GLY A 523 23.72 -29.09 -16.01
CA GLY A 523 22.98 -28.08 -16.77
C GLY A 523 23.05 -26.65 -16.23
N ILE A 524 23.88 -26.34 -15.22
CA ILE A 524 23.97 -25.01 -14.60
C ILE A 524 25.43 -24.62 -14.35
N GLU A 525 25.84 -23.47 -14.87
CA GLU A 525 27.20 -22.96 -14.69
C GLU A 525 27.23 -21.45 -14.39
N ALA A 526 28.33 -21.00 -13.80
CA ALA A 526 28.63 -19.61 -13.57
C ALA A 526 29.81 -19.16 -14.44
N VAL A 527 29.80 -17.90 -14.86
CA VAL A 527 30.98 -17.25 -15.39
C VAL A 527 31.25 -16.04 -14.53
N PHE A 528 32.47 -15.93 -14.04
CA PHE A 528 32.91 -14.78 -13.28
C PHE A 528 33.58 -13.79 -14.25
N CYS A 529 33.10 -12.54 -14.33
CA CYS A 529 33.73 -11.52 -15.16
C CYS A 529 33.79 -10.17 -14.41
N ASN A 530 34.99 -9.61 -14.28
CA ASN A 530 35.13 -8.23 -13.82
C ASN A 530 34.60 -7.29 -14.93
N ALA A 531 33.61 -6.47 -14.58
CA ALA A 531 32.87 -5.61 -15.50
C ALA A 531 32.77 -4.16 -14.99
N GLU A 532 33.87 -3.62 -14.47
CA GLU A 532 33.92 -2.29 -13.85
C GLU A 532 33.36 -1.19 -14.75
N ALA A 533 33.82 -1.09 -16.00
CA ALA A 533 33.36 -0.09 -16.96
C ALA A 533 31.85 -0.17 -17.27
N LEU A 534 31.26 -1.36 -17.17
CA LEU A 534 29.82 -1.55 -17.38
C LEU A 534 29.02 -1.08 -16.14
N LEU A 535 29.52 -1.40 -14.94
CA LEU A 535 28.80 -1.30 -13.67
C LEU A 535 29.02 0.01 -12.91
N GLU A 536 30.04 0.79 -13.25
CA GLU A 536 30.31 2.10 -12.66
C GLU A 536 29.22 3.13 -13.01
N HIS A 537 28.97 4.10 -12.13
CA HIS A 537 28.04 5.21 -12.38
C HIS A 537 28.63 6.26 -13.33
N GLY A 538 27.79 6.92 -14.12
CA GLY A 538 28.23 7.97 -15.05
C GLY A 538 27.48 7.96 -16.39
N PRO A 539 27.90 8.82 -17.35
CA PRO A 539 27.24 8.95 -18.66
C PRO A 539 27.39 7.69 -19.54
N GLY A 540 28.37 6.82 -19.26
CA GLY A 540 28.47 5.46 -19.80
C GLY A 540 28.39 5.35 -21.32
N THR A 541 29.21 6.10 -22.05
CA THR A 541 29.21 6.16 -23.53
C THR A 541 29.52 4.82 -24.21
N GLN A 542 30.10 3.84 -23.49
CA GLN A 542 30.48 2.53 -24.02
C GLN A 542 29.64 1.36 -23.49
N ARG A 543 28.64 1.61 -22.60
CA ARG A 543 27.88 0.53 -21.93
C ARG A 543 27.19 -0.43 -22.90
N ALA A 544 26.66 0.07 -24.01
CA ALA A 544 26.05 -0.75 -25.04
C ALA A 544 27.06 -1.75 -25.64
N THR A 545 28.24 -1.25 -26.01
CA THR A 545 29.35 -2.05 -26.55
C THR A 545 29.85 -3.06 -25.53
N ASP A 546 29.99 -2.68 -24.27
CA ASP A 546 30.44 -3.59 -23.21
C ASP A 546 29.43 -4.70 -22.90
N ALA A 547 28.15 -4.36 -22.78
CA ALA A 547 27.09 -5.35 -22.60
C ALA A 547 27.04 -6.34 -23.76
N GLN A 548 27.13 -5.83 -25.00
CA GLN A 548 27.14 -6.68 -26.20
C GLN A 548 28.38 -7.57 -26.28
N ARG A 549 29.56 -7.03 -25.94
CA ARG A 549 30.82 -7.81 -25.90
C ARG A 549 30.73 -8.94 -24.88
N ILE A 550 30.29 -8.65 -23.66
CA ILE A 550 30.14 -9.65 -22.60
C ILE A 550 29.11 -10.70 -23.02
N ALA A 551 27.90 -10.29 -23.41
CA ALA A 551 26.85 -11.22 -23.81
C ALA A 551 27.29 -12.08 -25.02
N GLY A 552 27.88 -11.48 -26.05
CA GLY A 552 28.34 -12.17 -27.25
C GLY A 552 29.48 -13.17 -27.00
N THR A 553 30.35 -12.91 -26.01
CA THR A 553 31.43 -13.84 -25.63
C THR A 553 30.87 -15.16 -25.07
N PHE A 554 29.72 -15.11 -24.40
CA PHE A 554 29.12 -16.27 -23.74
C PHE A 554 27.84 -16.77 -24.40
N ALA A 555 27.40 -16.16 -25.49
CA ALA A 555 26.23 -16.61 -26.22
C ALA A 555 26.51 -17.94 -26.92
N GLU A 556 25.63 -18.91 -26.74
CA GLU A 556 25.74 -20.24 -27.34
C GLU A 556 24.32 -20.78 -27.63
N PRO A 557 24.08 -21.44 -28.78
CA PRO A 557 22.78 -22.03 -29.08
C PRO A 557 22.30 -22.99 -27.98
N GLY A 558 21.09 -22.76 -27.48
CA GLY A 558 20.51 -23.56 -26.39
C GLY A 558 21.03 -23.21 -24.99
N VAL A 559 21.81 -22.15 -24.80
CA VAL A 559 22.21 -21.65 -23.48
C VAL A 559 21.41 -20.41 -23.13
N LEU A 560 20.72 -20.42 -21.99
CA LEU A 560 20.11 -19.22 -21.42
C LEU A 560 21.17 -18.45 -20.63
N LEU A 561 21.43 -17.20 -21.04
CA LEU A 561 22.27 -16.28 -20.30
C LEU A 561 21.44 -15.48 -19.30
N ALA A 562 21.97 -15.33 -18.07
CA ALA A 562 21.38 -14.46 -17.06
C ALA A 562 22.47 -13.72 -16.30
N ALA A 563 22.33 -12.42 -16.09
CA ALA A 563 23.35 -11.60 -15.44
C ALA A 563 23.02 -11.34 -13.97
N TRP A 564 23.95 -11.70 -13.08
CA TRP A 564 23.91 -11.31 -11.69
C TRP A 564 24.98 -10.26 -11.44
N CYS A 565 24.53 -9.02 -11.32
CA CYS A 565 25.37 -7.84 -11.29
C CYS A 565 25.53 -7.31 -9.87
N GLU A 566 26.66 -6.72 -9.55
CA GLU A 566 26.85 -5.91 -8.35
C GLU A 566 27.14 -4.46 -8.71
N THR A 567 26.49 -3.50 -8.05
CA THR A 567 26.67 -2.07 -8.28
C THR A 567 26.43 -1.24 -7.00
N GLU A 568 26.73 0.05 -7.06
CA GLU A 568 26.53 1.00 -5.95
C GLU A 568 25.18 1.74 -6.05
N ILE A 569 24.85 2.50 -5.02
CA ILE A 569 23.79 3.52 -5.10
C ILE A 569 24.47 4.82 -5.54
N PRO A 570 23.99 5.51 -6.59
CA PRO A 570 24.60 6.76 -7.03
C PRO A 570 24.46 7.83 -5.94
N VAL A 571 25.54 8.53 -5.65
CA VAL A 571 25.63 9.53 -4.58
C VAL A 571 26.20 10.85 -5.08
N ARG A 572 25.95 11.91 -4.32
CA ARG A 572 26.45 13.25 -4.62
C ARG A 572 27.99 13.30 -4.49
N GLY A 573 28.68 13.45 -5.61
CA GLY A 573 30.11 13.80 -5.70
C GLY A 573 30.41 15.29 -5.93
N GLU A 574 31.69 15.62 -6.14
CA GLU A 574 32.22 16.97 -6.42
C GLU A 574 31.62 17.57 -7.69
N GLU A 575 31.32 16.73 -8.69
CA GLU A 575 30.66 17.11 -9.94
C GLU A 575 29.25 17.68 -9.74
N HIS A 576 28.69 17.52 -8.54
CA HIS A 576 27.38 18.05 -8.14
C HIS A 576 27.49 19.28 -7.23
N GLU A 577 28.69 19.82 -7.02
CA GLU A 577 28.88 21.09 -6.32
C GLU A 577 28.27 22.25 -7.11
N GLY A 578 27.69 23.22 -6.39
CA GLY A 578 26.94 24.32 -7.02
C GLY A 578 25.57 23.96 -7.61
N MET A 579 25.28 22.68 -7.87
CA MET A 579 23.97 22.23 -8.36
C MET A 579 22.88 22.31 -7.28
N LYS A 580 21.66 22.65 -7.68
CA LYS A 580 20.47 22.63 -6.82
C LYS A 580 20.09 21.18 -6.50
N PRO A 581 19.48 20.89 -5.33
CA PRO A 581 19.10 19.52 -4.95
C PRO A 581 18.26 18.75 -5.98
N ALA A 582 17.39 19.45 -6.72
CA ALA A 582 16.58 18.84 -7.78
C ALA A 582 17.40 18.45 -9.02
N GLU A 583 18.41 19.26 -9.36
CA GLU A 583 19.35 19.00 -10.45
C GLU A 583 20.25 17.82 -10.09
N VAL A 584 20.79 17.79 -8.87
CA VAL A 584 21.56 16.64 -8.34
C VAL A 584 20.73 15.36 -8.41
N LYS A 585 19.48 15.38 -7.92
CA LYS A 585 18.61 14.19 -7.99
C LYS A 585 18.41 13.70 -9.43
N THR A 586 18.30 14.62 -10.39
CA THR A 586 18.13 14.28 -11.81
C THR A 586 19.41 13.69 -12.38
N ALA A 587 20.56 14.33 -12.14
CA ALA A 587 21.87 13.86 -12.58
C ALA A 587 22.19 12.46 -12.03
N LEU A 588 21.96 12.21 -10.74
CA LEU A 588 22.15 10.89 -10.13
C LEU A 588 21.24 9.83 -10.75
N ALA A 589 19.99 10.17 -11.05
CA ALA A 589 19.06 9.23 -11.69
C ALA A 589 19.40 8.97 -13.17
N GLU A 590 19.97 9.95 -13.87
CA GLU A 590 20.42 9.83 -15.25
C GLU A 590 21.69 8.97 -15.34
N ASN A 591 22.64 9.18 -14.44
CA ASN A 591 23.93 8.50 -14.36
C ASN A 591 23.90 7.17 -13.58
N ASP A 592 22.74 6.74 -13.09
CA ASP A 592 22.56 5.45 -12.42
C ASP A 592 22.87 4.29 -13.39
N ALA A 593 23.87 3.49 -13.05
CA ALA A 593 24.38 2.42 -13.90
C ALA A 593 23.36 1.29 -13.99
N LYS A 594 22.68 0.96 -12.89
CA LYS A 594 21.72 -0.15 -12.83
C LYS A 594 20.72 -0.06 -13.97
N HIS A 595 20.08 1.09 -14.14
CA HIS A 595 19.02 1.25 -15.13
C HIS A 595 19.55 1.18 -16.58
N GLN A 596 20.73 1.73 -16.82
CA GLN A 596 21.35 1.68 -18.14
C GLN A 596 21.80 0.26 -18.49
N VAL A 597 22.45 -0.44 -17.55
CA VAL A 597 22.94 -1.80 -17.74
C VAL A 597 21.79 -2.80 -17.90
N VAL A 598 20.70 -2.68 -17.11
CA VAL A 598 19.48 -3.51 -17.32
C VAL A 598 19.01 -3.41 -18.77
N ARG A 599 18.94 -2.19 -19.32
CA ARG A 599 18.51 -1.96 -20.71
C ARG A 599 19.46 -2.59 -21.73
N GLU A 600 20.76 -2.36 -21.59
CA GLU A 600 21.73 -2.85 -22.58
C GLU A 600 21.87 -4.38 -22.54
N LEU A 601 21.80 -5.01 -21.37
CA LEU A 601 21.73 -6.47 -21.25
C LEU A 601 20.42 -7.03 -21.81
N ALA A 602 19.29 -6.36 -21.58
CA ALA A 602 18.00 -6.78 -22.11
C ALA A 602 17.94 -6.76 -23.64
N LYS A 603 18.62 -5.80 -24.31
CA LYS A 603 18.78 -5.80 -25.78
C LYS A 603 19.52 -7.03 -26.31
N ALA A 604 20.38 -7.64 -25.48
CA ALA A 604 21.07 -8.89 -25.78
C ALA A 604 20.30 -10.14 -25.29
N ALA A 605 19.01 -9.99 -24.95
CA ALA A 605 18.16 -11.03 -24.37
C ALA A 605 18.73 -11.64 -23.06
N VAL A 606 19.48 -10.86 -22.29
CA VAL A 606 20.05 -11.28 -21.00
C VAL A 606 19.24 -10.65 -19.86
N PRO A 607 18.31 -11.38 -19.21
CA PRO A 607 17.70 -10.92 -17.98
C PRO A 607 18.76 -10.67 -16.91
N SER A 608 18.54 -9.66 -16.07
CA SER A 608 19.54 -9.24 -15.08
C SER A 608 18.94 -8.96 -13.71
N GLN A 609 19.73 -9.21 -12.67
CA GLN A 609 19.43 -8.84 -11.29
C GLN A 609 20.62 -8.22 -10.60
N PHE A 610 20.38 -7.22 -9.75
CA PHE A 610 21.41 -6.40 -9.13
C PHE A 610 21.47 -6.58 -7.62
N LEU A 611 22.68 -6.75 -7.10
CA LEU A 611 23.02 -6.61 -5.70
C LEU A 611 23.60 -5.21 -5.45
N VAL A 612 23.26 -4.64 -4.29
CA VAL A 612 23.98 -3.48 -3.77
C VAL A 612 25.24 -4.01 -3.08
N GLY A 613 26.42 -3.57 -3.50
CA GLY A 613 27.68 -3.92 -2.83
C GLY A 613 28.32 -2.80 -2.02
N ARG A 614 27.75 -1.58 -2.05
CA ARG A 614 28.17 -0.47 -1.20
C ARG A 614 26.97 0.27 -0.63
N GLU A 615 27.00 0.57 0.66
CA GLU A 615 25.97 1.34 1.36
C GLU A 615 26.55 2.65 1.91
N TYR A 616 25.78 3.72 1.83
CA TYR A 616 26.11 5.02 2.42
C TYR A 616 25.51 5.09 3.81
N ASP A 617 26.32 5.31 4.83
CA ASP A 617 25.86 5.59 6.18
C ASP A 617 25.60 7.10 6.30
N PRO A 618 24.34 7.54 6.43
CA PRO A 618 24.00 8.95 6.51
C PRO A 618 24.44 9.62 7.82
N PHE A 619 24.72 8.85 8.88
CA PHE A 619 25.17 9.38 10.17
C PHE A 619 26.67 9.65 10.17
N THR A 620 27.46 8.70 9.68
CA THR A 620 28.92 8.86 9.58
C THR A 620 29.35 9.59 8.31
N LYS A 621 28.44 9.70 7.32
CA LYS A 621 28.69 10.21 5.96
C LYS A 621 29.79 9.43 5.23
N THR A 622 29.98 8.16 5.58
CA THR A 622 30.96 7.28 4.95
C THR A 622 30.28 6.19 4.14
N PHE A 623 31.03 5.61 3.23
CA PHE A 623 30.58 4.40 2.54
C PHE A 623 31.22 3.17 3.13
N THR A 624 30.41 2.13 3.25
CA THR A 624 30.87 0.80 3.64
C THR A 624 30.56 -0.20 2.54
N ILE A 625 31.59 -0.96 2.16
CA ILE A 625 31.40 -2.13 1.29
C ILE A 625 30.61 -3.17 2.07
N ILE A 626 29.56 -3.71 1.46
CA ILE A 626 28.76 -4.78 2.03
C ILE A 626 29.53 -6.08 1.86
N LYS A 627 30.15 -6.54 2.94
CA LYS A 627 30.92 -7.80 3.00
C LYS A 627 30.00 -8.99 3.27
N ARG A 628 30.51 -10.21 3.06
CA ARG A 628 29.84 -11.44 3.51
C ARG A 628 29.62 -11.39 5.04
N PRO A 629 28.44 -11.80 5.56
CA PRO A 629 28.24 -11.93 7.00
C PRO A 629 29.05 -13.11 7.57
N ALA A 630 29.20 -13.14 8.90
CA ALA A 630 29.92 -14.22 9.58
C ALA A 630 29.19 -15.57 9.44
N LYS A 631 27.86 -15.57 9.39
CA LYS A 631 27.04 -16.77 9.21
C LYS A 631 26.39 -16.74 7.83
N ALA A 632 26.56 -17.82 7.07
CA ALA A 632 26.11 -17.91 5.68
C ALA A 632 24.64 -17.54 5.50
N PHE A 633 23.74 -17.97 6.38
CA PHE A 633 22.29 -17.75 6.27
C PHE A 633 21.82 -16.32 6.60
N GLU A 634 22.70 -15.42 7.06
CA GLU A 634 22.32 -14.06 7.45
C GLU A 634 22.20 -13.10 6.25
N ASP A 635 22.81 -13.42 5.10
CA ASP A 635 22.73 -12.57 3.90
C ASP A 635 21.44 -12.79 3.10
N HIS A 636 20.30 -12.47 3.72
CA HIS A 636 19.00 -12.63 3.08
C HIS A 636 18.91 -11.92 1.72
N ARG A 637 19.58 -10.77 1.56
CA ARG A 637 19.59 -9.96 0.33
C ARG A 637 20.26 -10.69 -0.84
N VAL A 638 21.40 -11.36 -0.62
CA VAL A 638 22.11 -12.09 -1.68
C VAL A 638 21.25 -13.25 -2.22
N TYR A 639 20.60 -13.97 -1.31
CA TYR A 639 19.79 -15.12 -1.67
C TYR A 639 18.45 -14.74 -2.31
N MET A 640 17.83 -13.63 -1.88
CA MET A 640 16.67 -13.04 -2.55
C MET A 640 17.01 -12.56 -3.95
N GLY A 641 18.18 -11.92 -4.13
CA GLY A 641 18.68 -11.54 -5.45
C GLY A 641 18.77 -12.75 -6.38
N LEU A 642 19.36 -13.86 -5.93
CA LEU A 642 19.44 -15.08 -6.75
C LEU A 642 18.05 -15.67 -7.06
N LEU A 643 17.14 -15.70 -6.08
CA LEU A 643 15.78 -16.21 -6.30
C LEU A 643 15.00 -15.35 -7.31
N ASP A 644 15.15 -14.03 -7.25
CA ASP A 644 14.54 -13.11 -8.20
C ASP A 644 15.18 -13.20 -9.61
N LEU A 645 16.48 -13.51 -9.70
CA LEU A 645 17.13 -13.85 -10.97
C LEU A 645 16.50 -15.10 -11.59
N TYR A 646 16.26 -16.16 -10.81
CA TYR A 646 15.58 -17.36 -11.32
C TYR A 646 14.17 -17.08 -11.82
N ARG A 647 13.40 -16.22 -11.13
CA ARG A 647 12.11 -15.72 -11.66
C ARG A 647 12.30 -15.05 -13.01
N SER A 648 13.30 -14.16 -13.12
CA SER A 648 13.64 -13.49 -14.38
C SER A 648 14.07 -14.44 -15.49
N CYS A 649 14.65 -15.59 -15.16
CA CYS A 649 14.90 -16.69 -16.11
C CYS A 649 13.65 -17.51 -16.48
N GLY A 650 12.49 -17.22 -15.88
CA GLY A 650 11.26 -18.01 -16.07
C GLY A 650 11.25 -19.34 -15.30
N VAL A 651 12.10 -19.52 -14.29
CA VAL A 651 12.18 -20.76 -13.51
C VAL A 651 10.96 -20.91 -12.61
N VAL A 652 10.22 -21.99 -12.81
CA VAL A 652 9.09 -22.40 -11.97
C VAL A 652 9.36 -23.81 -11.48
N ASP A 653 9.63 -23.94 -10.18
CA ASP A 653 9.98 -25.24 -9.59
C ASP A 653 8.77 -26.02 -9.05
N ASP A 654 9.07 -27.18 -8.48
CA ASP A 654 8.13 -28.15 -7.92
C ASP A 654 7.33 -27.66 -6.68
N ARG A 655 7.62 -26.46 -6.13
CA ARG A 655 6.81 -25.85 -5.06
C ARG A 655 5.38 -25.60 -5.52
N PHE A 656 5.17 -25.26 -6.79
CA PHE A 656 3.83 -25.03 -7.34
C PHE A 656 3.05 -26.33 -7.49
N GLU A 657 3.69 -27.39 -7.99
CA GLU A 657 3.10 -28.74 -8.05
C GLU A 657 2.63 -29.20 -6.66
N ARG A 658 3.51 -29.12 -5.65
CA ARG A 658 3.18 -29.52 -4.28
C ARG A 658 2.10 -28.67 -3.63
N ALA A 659 1.97 -27.41 -4.04
CA ALA A 659 1.00 -26.48 -3.45
C ALA A 659 -0.37 -26.60 -4.10
N LEU A 660 -0.45 -26.82 -5.41
CA LEU A 660 -1.69 -26.83 -6.17
C LEU A 660 -2.27 -28.23 -6.39
N TYR A 661 -1.41 -29.25 -6.49
CA TYR A 661 -1.82 -30.65 -6.76
C TYR A 661 -1.24 -31.64 -5.72
N PRO A 662 -1.41 -31.42 -4.40
CA PRO A 662 -1.02 -32.42 -3.41
C PRO A 662 -1.90 -33.68 -3.53
N GLY A 663 -1.34 -34.87 -3.27
CA GLY A 663 -2.04 -36.15 -3.47
C GLY A 663 -3.34 -36.32 -2.65
N ASP A 664 -3.37 -35.81 -1.41
CA ASP A 664 -4.54 -35.86 -0.52
C ASP A 664 -5.17 -34.46 -0.34
N ASP A 665 -5.57 -33.82 -1.45
CA ASP A 665 -6.12 -32.47 -1.43
C ASP A 665 -7.62 -32.44 -1.08
N PRO A 666 -8.06 -31.75 0.00
CA PRO A 666 -9.48 -31.49 0.23
C PRO A 666 -10.10 -30.53 -0.80
N TYR A 667 -9.29 -29.85 -1.62
CA TYR A 667 -9.72 -28.93 -2.67
C TYR A 667 -9.09 -29.33 -4.02
N PRO A 668 -9.47 -30.48 -4.61
CA PRO A 668 -8.84 -31.01 -5.80
C PRO A 668 -9.06 -30.09 -7.00
N LEU A 669 -7.97 -29.50 -7.49
CA LEU A 669 -7.97 -28.59 -8.61
C LEU A 669 -7.72 -29.34 -9.93
N PRO A 670 -8.55 -29.16 -10.98
CA PRO A 670 -8.21 -29.65 -12.31
C PRO A 670 -6.91 -29.01 -12.82
N ARG A 671 -6.09 -29.78 -13.55
CA ARG A 671 -4.82 -29.29 -14.07
C ARG A 671 -5.06 -28.15 -15.05
N MET A 672 -4.56 -26.95 -14.74
CA MET A 672 -4.82 -25.72 -15.49
C MET A 672 -3.68 -24.71 -15.35
N ALA A 673 -3.61 -23.76 -16.29
CA ALA A 673 -2.69 -22.62 -16.23
C ALA A 673 -3.27 -21.46 -15.41
N PHE A 674 -2.38 -20.56 -14.96
CA PHE A 674 -2.77 -19.36 -14.23
C PHE A 674 -2.14 -18.12 -14.85
N CYS A 675 -2.99 -17.22 -15.36
CA CYS A 675 -2.62 -15.96 -15.98
C CYS A 675 -2.79 -14.80 -14.99
N GLY A 676 -1.83 -13.90 -14.93
CA GLY A 676 -1.91 -12.66 -14.16
C GLY A 676 -1.70 -11.45 -15.05
N ILE A 677 -2.56 -10.42 -14.92
CA ILE A 677 -2.48 -9.18 -15.70
C ILE A 677 -2.29 -7.98 -14.77
N HIS A 678 -1.22 -7.23 -15.00
CA HIS A 678 -0.92 -5.98 -14.32
C HIS A 678 -1.13 -4.81 -15.28
N ILE A 679 -1.87 -3.79 -14.81
CA ILE A 679 -2.11 -2.56 -15.57
C ILE A 679 -1.82 -1.37 -14.67
N ARG A 680 -1.11 -0.39 -15.23
CA ARG A 680 -0.84 0.86 -14.54
C ARG A 680 -0.98 2.08 -15.44
N LYS A 681 -1.50 3.15 -14.85
CA LYS A 681 -1.42 4.52 -15.37
C LYS A 681 -0.07 5.11 -14.99
N GLN A 682 0.72 5.50 -15.98
CA GLN A 682 1.99 6.18 -15.79
C GLN A 682 1.77 7.68 -15.96
N ALA A 683 2.16 8.47 -14.96
CA ALA A 683 2.05 9.92 -15.06
C ALA A 683 3.07 10.46 -16.07
N THR A 684 2.63 11.28 -17.02
CA THR A 684 3.55 12.02 -17.89
C THR A 684 4.20 13.15 -17.08
N ASP A 685 5.52 13.26 -17.20
CA ASP A 685 6.21 14.44 -16.67
C ASP A 685 5.74 15.67 -17.45
N ARG A 686 5.60 16.82 -16.78
CA ARG A 686 5.08 18.06 -17.40
C ARG A 686 5.90 18.51 -18.61
N LYS A 687 7.17 18.08 -18.69
CA LYS A 687 8.08 18.30 -19.82
C LYS A 687 7.72 17.48 -21.07
N TYR A 688 7.06 16.34 -20.91
CA TYR A 688 6.53 15.54 -22.00
C TYR A 688 5.06 15.94 -22.20
N LYS A 689 4.80 16.85 -23.14
CA LYS A 689 3.43 17.20 -23.52
C LYS A 689 2.71 15.92 -24.00
N GLY A 690 1.62 15.55 -23.34
CA GLY A 690 0.85 14.35 -23.67
C GLY A 690 0.05 13.80 -22.48
N GLN A 691 -0.99 13.02 -22.78
CA GLN A 691 -1.81 12.31 -21.79
C GLN A 691 -1.03 11.14 -21.14
N PRO A 692 -1.45 10.61 -19.98
CA PRO A 692 -0.69 9.60 -19.23
C PRO A 692 -0.61 8.21 -19.91
N LYS A 693 0.56 7.56 -19.87
CA LYS A 693 0.84 6.24 -20.50
C LYS A 693 0.11 5.09 -19.81
N ARG A 694 -0.13 4.00 -20.53
CA ARG A 694 -0.68 2.75 -19.98
C ARG A 694 0.32 1.63 -20.22
N ILE A 695 0.76 1.04 -19.13
CA ILE A 695 1.67 -0.10 -19.15
C ILE A 695 0.84 -1.33 -18.79
N ILE A 696 0.87 -2.33 -19.67
CA ILE A 696 0.18 -3.60 -19.49
C ILE A 696 1.22 -4.69 -19.60
N THR A 697 1.33 -5.49 -18.56
CA THR A 697 2.18 -6.67 -18.53
C THR A 697 1.36 -7.87 -18.09
N ALA A 698 1.63 -9.03 -18.67
CA ALA A 698 0.97 -10.27 -18.30
C ALA A 698 2.01 -11.38 -18.14
N SER A 699 1.69 -12.37 -17.29
CA SER A 699 2.47 -13.60 -17.22
C SER A 699 1.59 -14.79 -16.90
N VAL A 700 2.00 -15.98 -17.38
CA VAL A 700 1.26 -17.22 -17.21
C VAL A 700 2.21 -18.28 -16.68
N ILE A 701 1.79 -18.98 -15.63
CA ILE A 701 2.44 -20.21 -15.17
C ILE A 701 1.63 -21.41 -15.68
N ILE A 702 2.33 -22.36 -16.29
CA ILE A 702 1.73 -23.47 -17.04
C ILE A 702 2.25 -24.79 -16.46
N PRO A 703 1.38 -25.65 -15.89
CA PRO A 703 1.80 -26.97 -15.44
C PRO A 703 2.16 -27.88 -16.61
N SER A 704 3.05 -28.86 -16.38
CA SER A 704 3.21 -29.99 -17.32
C SER A 704 1.90 -30.79 -17.42
N PRO A 705 1.55 -31.38 -18.57
CA PRO A 705 0.43 -32.34 -18.66
C PRO A 705 0.57 -33.52 -17.70
N GLU A 706 1.81 -33.97 -17.44
CA GLU A 706 2.10 -35.09 -16.56
C GLU A 706 2.34 -34.64 -15.10
N PRO A 707 1.75 -35.31 -14.10
CA PRO A 707 2.05 -35.08 -12.69
C PRO A 707 3.55 -35.09 -12.38
N GLY A 708 4.03 -34.07 -11.67
CA GLY A 708 5.44 -33.93 -11.31
C GLY A 708 6.38 -33.47 -12.43
N GLY A 709 5.88 -33.27 -13.65
CA GLY A 709 6.63 -32.69 -14.76
C GLY A 709 6.97 -31.20 -14.57
N PRO A 710 7.86 -30.63 -15.42
CA PRO A 710 8.32 -29.25 -15.28
C PRO A 710 7.22 -28.24 -15.60
N TRP A 711 7.18 -27.18 -14.80
CA TRP A 711 6.33 -26.04 -15.08
C TRP A 711 7.03 -25.07 -16.05
N ARG A 712 6.24 -24.37 -16.87
CA ARG A 712 6.71 -23.34 -17.78
C ARG A 712 6.15 -21.98 -17.39
N MET A 713 6.84 -20.94 -17.81
CA MET A 713 6.40 -19.55 -17.62
C MET A 713 6.55 -18.76 -18.92
N ILE A 714 5.48 -18.08 -19.31
CA ILE A 714 5.46 -17.16 -20.44
C ILE A 714 5.04 -15.76 -20.00
N GLY A 715 5.42 -14.74 -20.76
CA GLY A 715 5.10 -13.34 -20.52
C GLY A 715 4.60 -12.64 -21.78
N TRP A 716 3.93 -11.51 -21.60
CA TRP A 716 3.42 -10.65 -22.66
C TRP A 716 3.41 -9.19 -22.21
N SER A 717 3.57 -8.24 -23.12
CA SER A 717 3.44 -6.81 -22.82
C SER A 717 2.81 -6.02 -23.97
N ASN A 718 2.17 -4.89 -23.67
CA ASN A 718 1.62 -4.04 -24.73
C ASN A 718 2.68 -3.29 -25.57
N ILE A 719 3.97 -3.43 -25.22
CA ILE A 719 5.10 -2.86 -25.96
C ILE A 719 5.64 -3.86 -26.98
N HIS A 720 5.63 -5.12 -26.59
CA HIS A 720 6.01 -6.26 -27.39
C HIS A 720 4.88 -7.30 -27.28
N PRO A 721 3.81 -7.15 -28.08
CA PRO A 721 2.56 -7.89 -27.91
C PRO A 721 2.67 -9.30 -28.48
N GLN A 722 3.57 -10.09 -27.90
CA GLN A 722 3.80 -11.49 -28.23
C GLN A 722 3.92 -12.29 -26.94
N TRP A 723 3.33 -13.48 -26.93
CA TRP A 723 3.54 -14.44 -25.86
C TRP A 723 4.85 -15.17 -26.11
N GLU A 724 5.76 -15.08 -25.15
CA GLU A 724 7.08 -15.71 -25.25
C GLU A 724 7.50 -16.25 -23.89
N HIS A 725 8.55 -17.09 -23.85
CA HIS A 725 9.17 -17.48 -22.59
C HIS A 725 9.52 -16.25 -21.75
N TYR A 726 9.23 -16.32 -20.45
CA TYR A 726 9.22 -15.14 -19.58
C TYR A 726 10.54 -14.36 -19.59
N ALA A 727 11.68 -15.06 -19.68
CA ALA A 727 13.01 -14.42 -19.78
C ALA A 727 13.16 -13.54 -21.03
N LEU A 728 12.65 -14.00 -22.17
CA LEU A 728 12.66 -13.27 -23.43
C LEU A 728 11.63 -12.14 -23.41
N ALA A 729 10.40 -12.43 -22.98
CA ALA A 729 9.35 -11.41 -22.86
C ALA A 729 9.77 -10.25 -21.95
N GLN A 730 10.38 -10.55 -20.80
CA GLN A 730 10.92 -9.54 -19.89
C GLN A 730 12.05 -8.73 -20.54
N SER A 731 12.99 -9.40 -21.23
CA SER A 731 14.10 -8.73 -21.91
C SER A 731 13.60 -7.82 -23.05
N ASN A 732 12.69 -8.29 -23.90
CA ASN A 732 12.08 -7.51 -24.96
C ASN A 732 11.36 -6.27 -24.41
N PHE A 733 10.63 -6.44 -23.30
CA PHE A 733 9.99 -5.33 -22.59
C PHE A 733 11.01 -4.33 -22.01
N HIS A 734 12.09 -4.80 -21.37
CA HIS A 734 13.12 -3.95 -20.72
C HIS A 734 14.06 -3.26 -21.71
N ALA A 735 14.26 -3.85 -22.89
CA ALA A 735 15.06 -3.29 -23.98
C ALA A 735 14.38 -2.05 -24.60
N ALA A 736 13.05 -2.06 -24.64
CA ALA A 736 12.25 -1.01 -25.23
C ALA A 736 12.12 0.24 -24.33
N ASN A 737 11.68 1.33 -24.95
CA ASN A 737 11.10 2.45 -24.19
C ASN A 737 9.62 2.17 -23.98
N TYR A 738 9.07 2.66 -22.87
CA TYR A 738 7.62 2.78 -22.73
C TYR A 738 7.03 3.50 -23.96
N PRO A 739 5.90 3.01 -24.49
CA PRO A 739 5.43 3.38 -25.81
C PRO A 739 5.19 4.90 -25.90
N LEU A 740 5.34 5.42 -27.11
CA LEU A 740 4.82 6.74 -27.48
C LEU A 740 3.31 6.59 -27.68
N HIS A 741 2.53 7.59 -27.30
CA HIS A 741 1.08 7.52 -27.45
C HIS A 741 0.67 7.54 -28.92
N THR A 742 -0.31 6.71 -29.27
CA THR A 742 -1.21 7.00 -30.39
C THR A 742 -2.08 8.19 -29.96
N GLU A 743 -2.15 9.23 -30.78
CA GLU A 743 -3.07 10.37 -30.57
C GLU A 743 -4.55 9.95 -30.75
N ASN A 744 -4.78 8.72 -31.24
CA ASN A 744 -6.07 8.15 -31.58
C ASN A 744 -6.85 7.79 -30.29
N GLY A 745 -7.48 8.78 -29.68
CA GLY A 745 -8.39 8.63 -28.56
C GLY A 745 -8.76 10.00 -27.98
N ASP A 746 -9.94 10.49 -28.32
CA ASP A 746 -10.39 11.84 -27.98
C ASP A 746 -10.63 12.02 -26.46
N GLY A 747 -10.71 10.92 -25.68
CA GLY A 747 -10.93 10.98 -24.21
C GLY A 747 -10.32 9.85 -23.37
N GLU A 748 -10.35 10.00 -22.04
CA GLU A 748 -9.79 9.02 -21.08
C GLU A 748 -10.54 7.67 -21.08
N ILE A 749 -11.87 7.68 -21.23
CA ILE A 749 -12.70 6.46 -21.26
C ILE A 749 -12.35 5.58 -22.47
N GLN A 750 -12.21 6.17 -23.66
CA GLN A 750 -11.82 5.44 -24.87
C GLN A 750 -10.46 4.77 -24.73
N ARG A 751 -9.51 5.40 -24.02
CA ARG A 751 -8.19 4.80 -23.75
C ARG A 751 -8.27 3.63 -22.79
N TRP A 752 -9.17 3.69 -21.81
CA TRP A 752 -9.44 2.53 -20.95
C TRP A 752 -10.14 1.41 -21.71
N ALA A 753 -11.02 1.74 -22.66
CA ALA A 753 -11.61 0.75 -23.56
C ALA A 753 -10.53 0.08 -24.42
N GLN A 754 -9.63 0.86 -25.04
CA GLN A 754 -8.52 0.32 -25.83
C GLN A 754 -7.60 -0.59 -25.01
N ALA A 755 -7.24 -0.20 -23.78
CA ALA A 755 -6.44 -1.07 -22.90
C ALA A 755 -7.17 -2.38 -22.57
N GLY A 756 -8.50 -2.36 -22.48
CA GLY A 756 -9.32 -3.56 -22.35
C GLY A 756 -9.30 -4.44 -23.60
N GLU A 757 -9.36 -3.84 -24.79
CA GLU A 757 -9.25 -4.55 -26.07
C GLU A 757 -7.87 -5.16 -26.30
N ASP A 758 -6.79 -4.44 -25.97
CA ASP A 758 -5.41 -4.96 -26.04
C ASP A 758 -5.27 -6.25 -25.22
N VAL A 759 -5.86 -6.25 -24.02
CA VAL A 759 -5.90 -7.44 -23.15
C VAL A 759 -6.77 -8.54 -23.74
N ARG A 760 -7.94 -8.21 -24.29
CA ARG A 760 -8.81 -9.21 -24.92
C ARG A 760 -8.10 -9.91 -26.08
N THR A 761 -7.34 -9.18 -26.90
CA THR A 761 -6.50 -9.72 -27.97
C THR A 761 -5.40 -10.62 -27.41
N ALA A 762 -4.69 -10.20 -26.36
CA ALA A 762 -3.69 -11.04 -25.71
C ALA A 762 -4.27 -12.34 -25.17
N LEU A 763 -5.49 -12.31 -24.60
CA LEU A 763 -6.18 -13.51 -24.11
C LEU A 763 -6.66 -14.44 -25.24
N GLN A 764 -6.98 -13.88 -26.41
CA GLN A 764 -7.27 -14.65 -27.61
C GLN A 764 -6.03 -15.42 -28.08
N GLU A 765 -4.89 -14.74 -28.21
CA GLU A 765 -3.62 -15.36 -28.60
C GLU A 765 -3.13 -16.39 -27.57
N LEU A 766 -3.39 -16.15 -26.28
CA LEU A 766 -3.03 -17.08 -25.21
C LEU A 766 -3.73 -18.44 -25.35
N HIS A 767 -4.94 -18.48 -25.92
CA HIS A 767 -5.64 -19.74 -26.12
C HIS A 767 -4.83 -20.71 -27.00
N ASP A 768 -4.23 -20.18 -28.06
CA ASP A 768 -3.41 -20.95 -28.99
C ASP A 768 -2.12 -21.45 -28.32
N GLU A 769 -1.47 -20.59 -27.53
CA GLU A 769 -0.25 -20.93 -26.75
C GLU A 769 -0.47 -22.01 -25.69
N LEU A 770 -1.70 -22.14 -25.20
CA LEU A 770 -2.08 -23.13 -24.19
C LEU A 770 -2.48 -24.47 -24.79
N ASP A 771 -2.63 -24.59 -26.11
CA ASP A 771 -3.06 -25.81 -26.81
C ASP A 771 -4.30 -26.46 -26.16
N GLY A 772 -5.31 -25.63 -25.87
CA GLY A 772 -6.54 -26.05 -25.23
C GLY A 772 -6.48 -26.29 -23.71
N LEU A 773 -5.32 -26.12 -23.06
CA LEU A 773 -5.22 -26.19 -21.60
C LEU A 773 -6.08 -25.07 -20.96
N PRO A 774 -7.01 -25.39 -20.04
CA PRO A 774 -7.81 -24.38 -19.36
C PRO A 774 -6.92 -23.45 -18.53
N TYR A 775 -7.38 -22.21 -18.31
CA TYR A 775 -6.66 -21.26 -17.48
C TYR A 775 -7.58 -20.39 -16.63
N ALA A 776 -7.10 -19.98 -15.44
CA ALA A 776 -7.74 -18.96 -14.62
C ALA A 776 -6.99 -17.62 -14.75
N LEU A 777 -7.73 -16.52 -14.81
CA LEU A 777 -7.20 -15.16 -14.90
C LEU A 777 -7.23 -14.47 -13.54
N MET A 778 -6.12 -13.89 -13.10
CA MET A 778 -5.96 -13.18 -11.84
C MET A 778 -5.67 -11.71 -12.08
N ILE A 779 -6.42 -10.84 -11.41
CA ILE A 779 -6.35 -9.41 -11.66
C ILE A 779 -6.50 -8.58 -10.40
N ASP A 780 -5.79 -7.45 -10.33
CA ASP A 780 -5.99 -6.46 -9.28
C ASP A 780 -7.28 -5.68 -9.53
N GLY A 781 -8.30 -5.96 -8.74
CA GLY A 781 -9.60 -5.30 -8.85
C GLY A 781 -9.52 -3.79 -8.63
N HIS A 782 -8.68 -3.33 -7.70
CA HIS A 782 -8.60 -1.92 -7.37
C HIS A 782 -7.86 -1.12 -8.47
N ALA A 783 -6.76 -1.66 -9.00
CA ALA A 783 -6.01 -1.05 -10.10
C ALA A 783 -6.76 -1.12 -11.45
N SER A 784 -7.53 -2.19 -11.68
CA SER A 784 -8.08 -2.51 -13.00
C SER A 784 -9.57 -2.18 -13.19
N ARG A 785 -10.33 -1.84 -12.15
CA ARG A 785 -11.77 -1.51 -12.26
C ARG A 785 -12.10 -0.33 -13.19
N ARG A 786 -11.12 0.53 -13.48
CA ARG A 786 -11.24 1.61 -14.48
C ARG A 786 -11.28 1.10 -15.92
N VAL A 787 -10.61 -0.03 -16.19
CA VAL A 787 -10.60 -0.72 -17.47
C VAL A 787 -11.89 -1.53 -17.63
N TRP A 788 -12.27 -2.26 -16.57
CA TRP A 788 -13.42 -3.18 -16.57
C TRP A 788 -14.44 -2.83 -15.50
N PRO A 789 -15.58 -2.22 -15.87
CA PRO A 789 -16.62 -1.81 -14.93
C PRO A 789 -17.16 -2.95 -14.06
N GLY A 790 -17.19 -4.18 -14.57
CA GLY A 790 -17.68 -5.36 -13.85
C GLY A 790 -16.82 -5.78 -12.64
N LEU A 791 -15.63 -5.18 -12.47
CA LEU A 791 -14.81 -5.39 -11.27
C LEU A 791 -15.23 -4.50 -10.10
N HIS A 792 -16.06 -3.47 -10.32
CA HIS A 792 -16.56 -2.58 -9.28
C HIS A 792 -17.57 -3.28 -8.36
N ASN A 793 -17.42 -3.10 -7.05
CA ASN A 793 -18.32 -3.73 -6.06
C ASN A 793 -19.78 -3.26 -6.18
N ASN A 794 -20.01 -1.98 -6.53
CA ASN A 794 -21.36 -1.44 -6.74
C ASN A 794 -21.98 -1.82 -8.10
N LYS A 795 -21.26 -2.58 -8.93
CA LYS A 795 -21.72 -3.07 -10.23
C LYS A 795 -21.92 -4.59 -10.24
N GLN A 796 -21.75 -5.25 -9.09
CA GLN A 796 -21.95 -6.70 -8.96
C GLN A 796 -23.41 -7.08 -9.16
N GLY A 797 -23.66 -8.18 -9.88
CA GLY A 797 -25.00 -8.61 -10.26
C GLY A 797 -25.65 -7.79 -11.39
N LEU A 798 -24.99 -6.73 -11.87
CA LEU A 798 -25.47 -5.94 -13.02
C LEU A 798 -24.86 -6.44 -14.34
N GLY A 799 -25.52 -6.10 -15.44
CA GLY A 799 -24.99 -6.28 -16.79
C GLY A 799 -24.16 -5.08 -17.27
N LYS A 800 -23.52 -5.24 -18.44
CA LYS A 800 -22.80 -4.16 -19.12
C LYS A 800 -23.78 -3.00 -19.44
N ASP A 801 -23.37 -1.78 -19.13
CA ASP A 801 -24.05 -0.57 -19.60
C ASP A 801 -23.89 -0.44 -21.12
N PRO A 802 -24.99 -0.37 -21.92
CA PRO A 802 -24.91 -0.23 -23.36
C PRO A 802 -24.16 1.02 -23.84
N GLY A 803 -24.16 2.10 -23.05
CA GLY A 803 -23.49 3.36 -23.38
C GLY A 803 -21.99 3.37 -23.04
N ASP A 804 -21.50 2.38 -22.32
CA ASP A 804 -20.09 2.29 -21.94
C ASP A 804 -19.29 1.52 -23.00
N PRO A 805 -18.32 2.15 -23.68
CA PRO A 805 -17.53 1.49 -24.71
C PRO A 805 -16.59 0.42 -24.14
N ARG A 806 -16.33 0.42 -22.83
CA ARG A 806 -15.40 -0.53 -22.18
C ARG A 806 -15.98 -1.94 -22.15
N LEU A 807 -15.10 -2.95 -22.13
CA LEU A 807 -15.48 -4.34 -21.86
C LEU A 807 -15.94 -4.49 -20.41
N TRP A 808 -16.94 -5.34 -20.15
CA TRP A 808 -17.45 -5.55 -18.79
C TRP A 808 -16.42 -6.21 -17.87
N LEU A 809 -15.80 -7.28 -18.37
CA LEU A 809 -14.70 -8.06 -17.78
C LEU A 809 -13.62 -8.34 -18.86
N PRO A 810 -12.36 -8.67 -18.49
CA PRO A 810 -11.24 -8.85 -19.41
C PRO A 810 -11.50 -9.70 -20.66
N ALA A 811 -12.21 -10.82 -20.53
CA ALA A 811 -12.46 -11.77 -21.60
C ALA A 811 -13.85 -11.62 -22.25
N SER A 812 -14.56 -10.50 -21.99
CA SER A 812 -15.92 -10.30 -22.52
C SER A 812 -15.92 -10.34 -24.04
N GLY A 813 -16.81 -11.15 -24.63
CA GLY A 813 -16.94 -11.30 -26.07
C GLY A 813 -16.06 -12.40 -26.69
N LEU A 814 -15.19 -13.06 -25.92
CA LEU A 814 -14.47 -14.25 -26.40
C LEU A 814 -15.41 -15.48 -26.44
N PRO A 815 -15.19 -16.44 -27.37
CA PRO A 815 -15.87 -17.72 -27.38
C PRO A 815 -15.75 -18.46 -26.03
N PRO A 816 -16.76 -19.24 -25.59
CA PRO A 816 -16.72 -19.98 -24.31
C PRO A 816 -15.52 -20.94 -24.16
N SER A 817 -15.00 -21.46 -25.27
CA SER A 817 -13.81 -22.31 -25.31
C SER A 817 -12.51 -21.54 -25.03
N TRP A 818 -12.47 -20.25 -25.31
CA TRP A 818 -11.29 -19.37 -25.17
C TRP A 818 -11.31 -18.57 -23.87
N ASN A 819 -12.50 -18.43 -23.28
CA ASN A 819 -12.73 -17.69 -22.05
C ASN A 819 -12.01 -18.40 -20.87
N PRO A 820 -11.34 -17.66 -19.96
CA PRO A 820 -10.81 -18.25 -18.74
C PRO A 820 -11.88 -19.04 -17.98
N VAL A 821 -11.46 -20.14 -17.35
CA VAL A 821 -12.34 -20.91 -16.45
C VAL A 821 -12.84 -20.06 -15.29
N SER A 822 -12.06 -19.05 -14.90
CA SER A 822 -12.47 -18.07 -13.92
C SER A 822 -11.70 -16.76 -14.04
N ILE A 823 -12.38 -15.66 -13.74
CA ILE A 823 -11.78 -14.34 -13.55
C ILE A 823 -11.77 -14.05 -12.05
N ILE A 824 -10.59 -14.13 -11.45
CA ILE A 824 -10.37 -13.99 -10.01
C ILE A 824 -9.85 -12.59 -9.72
N ARG A 825 -10.68 -11.81 -9.04
CA ARG A 825 -10.33 -10.47 -8.54
C ARG A 825 -9.55 -10.58 -7.23
N MET A 826 -8.40 -9.94 -7.19
CA MET A 826 -7.62 -9.68 -5.99
C MET A 826 -7.87 -8.24 -5.54
N ASN A 827 -8.19 -8.01 -4.27
CA ASN A 827 -8.18 -6.66 -3.69
C ASN A 827 -7.22 -6.59 -2.49
N CYS A 828 -6.20 -5.74 -2.61
CA CYS A 828 -5.18 -5.53 -1.57
C CYS A 828 -5.29 -4.16 -0.90
N ALA A 829 -6.31 -3.36 -1.26
CA ALA A 829 -6.48 -2.00 -0.75
C ALA A 829 -6.93 -2.02 0.70
N GLN A 830 -6.00 -1.77 1.63
CA GLN A 830 -6.21 -2.04 3.05
C GLN A 830 -7.36 -1.23 3.64
N ALA A 831 -7.62 -0.04 3.08
CA ALA A 831 -8.71 0.82 3.47
C ALA A 831 -10.10 0.26 3.07
N GLU A 832 -10.17 -0.64 2.09
CA GLU A 832 -11.40 -1.35 1.69
C GLU A 832 -11.54 -2.70 2.42
N MET A 833 -10.54 -3.16 3.19
CA MET A 833 -10.50 -4.51 3.76
C MET A 833 -10.92 -4.58 5.24
N PRO A 834 -11.47 -5.71 5.71
CA PRO A 834 -11.73 -5.89 7.12
C PRO A 834 -10.43 -6.04 7.90
N ARG A 835 -10.38 -5.48 9.11
CA ARG A 835 -9.20 -5.55 10.00
C ARG A 835 -9.35 -6.66 11.02
N LEU A 836 -8.42 -7.60 11.02
CA LEU A 836 -8.38 -8.68 12.00
C LEU A 836 -8.00 -8.15 13.38
N VAL A 837 -8.80 -8.54 14.37
CA VAL A 837 -8.62 -8.21 15.79
C VAL A 837 -8.07 -9.42 16.54
N ALA A 838 -8.77 -10.55 16.42
CA ALA A 838 -8.42 -11.79 17.09
C ALA A 838 -9.05 -12.95 16.32
N VAL A 839 -8.59 -14.16 16.60
CA VAL A 839 -9.23 -15.38 16.10
C VAL A 839 -9.64 -16.23 17.29
N THR A 840 -10.74 -16.93 17.18
CA THR A 840 -11.16 -17.93 18.16
C THR A 840 -11.31 -19.28 17.49
N GLU A 841 -10.80 -20.33 18.12
CA GLU A 841 -10.96 -21.72 17.70
C GLU A 841 -11.92 -22.43 18.64
N LYS A 842 -12.99 -23.01 18.08
CA LYS A 842 -13.88 -23.90 18.82
C LYS A 842 -13.31 -25.32 18.79
N GLN A 843 -12.89 -25.80 19.96
CA GLN A 843 -12.35 -27.15 20.13
C GLN A 843 -13.47 -28.20 20.15
N LYS A 844 -13.12 -29.48 19.91
CA LYS A 844 -14.07 -30.61 19.90
C LYS A 844 -14.86 -30.77 21.21
N ASN A 845 -14.29 -30.36 22.34
CA ASN A 845 -14.94 -30.36 23.66
C ASN A 845 -15.89 -29.16 23.87
N GLY A 846 -16.13 -28.34 22.84
CA GLY A 846 -16.95 -27.13 22.90
C GLY A 846 -16.24 -25.90 23.44
N LYS A 847 -15.01 -26.01 23.97
CA LYS A 847 -14.25 -24.87 24.50
C LYS A 847 -13.75 -23.97 23.38
N THR A 848 -14.00 -22.68 23.50
CA THR A 848 -13.45 -21.66 22.59
C THR A 848 -12.12 -21.14 23.13
N VAL A 849 -11.08 -21.17 22.30
CA VAL A 849 -9.74 -20.70 22.66
C VAL A 849 -9.32 -19.54 21.75
N PRO A 850 -8.81 -18.42 22.30
CA PRO A 850 -8.30 -17.34 21.47
C PRO A 850 -6.96 -17.71 20.84
N LEU A 851 -6.84 -17.41 19.55
CA LEU A 851 -5.62 -17.42 18.76
C LEU A 851 -5.20 -15.98 18.48
N LYS A 852 -3.89 -15.75 18.56
CA LYS A 852 -3.31 -14.40 18.49
C LYS A 852 -3.22 -13.84 17.07
N THR A 853 -3.01 -14.71 16.09
CA THR A 853 -2.92 -14.38 14.67
C THR A 853 -3.54 -15.53 13.86
N SER A 854 -3.75 -15.30 12.56
CA SER A 854 -4.04 -16.37 11.63
C SER A 854 -3.47 -16.08 10.26
N SER A 855 -3.07 -17.15 9.60
CA SER A 855 -2.64 -17.16 8.21
C SER A 855 -3.62 -17.93 7.32
N ASP A 856 -4.80 -18.29 7.83
CA ASP A 856 -5.81 -19.11 7.15
C ASP A 856 -6.67 -18.28 6.18
N LEU A 857 -7.46 -18.98 5.35
CA LEU A 857 -8.42 -18.39 4.43
C LEU A 857 -9.80 -18.34 5.08
N TYR A 858 -10.40 -17.16 5.11
CA TYR A 858 -11.68 -16.88 5.77
C TYR A 858 -12.77 -16.49 4.76
N TYR A 859 -14.03 -16.66 5.13
CA TYR A 859 -15.20 -16.31 4.32
C TYR A 859 -16.37 -15.89 5.22
N PRO A 860 -17.36 -15.13 4.71
CA PRO A 860 -18.59 -14.85 5.44
C PRO A 860 -19.38 -16.13 5.74
N GLU A 861 -19.87 -16.30 6.97
CA GLU A 861 -20.56 -17.53 7.42
C GLU A 861 -21.73 -17.94 6.52
N ALA A 862 -22.56 -16.98 6.10
CA ALA A 862 -23.73 -17.21 5.26
C ALA A 862 -23.38 -17.72 3.84
N ARG A 863 -22.12 -17.57 3.39
CA ARG A 863 -21.63 -17.96 2.06
C ARG A 863 -22.60 -17.62 0.90
N PRO A 864 -23.14 -16.39 0.82
CA PRO A 864 -24.04 -16.03 -0.28
C PRO A 864 -23.35 -16.23 -1.63
N GLU A 865 -24.13 -16.51 -2.68
CA GLU A 865 -23.59 -16.66 -4.01
C GLU A 865 -22.87 -15.37 -4.41
N GLY A 866 -21.57 -15.46 -4.69
CA GLY A 866 -20.75 -14.31 -5.03
C GLY A 866 -19.71 -13.96 -3.97
N HIS A 867 -19.80 -14.52 -2.75
CA HIS A 867 -19.01 -14.06 -1.61
C HIS A 867 -17.49 -14.07 -1.84
N PRO A 868 -16.76 -13.14 -1.20
CA PRO A 868 -15.30 -13.10 -1.21
C PRO A 868 -14.69 -14.05 -0.17
N TRP A 869 -13.42 -14.38 -0.40
CA TRP A 869 -12.54 -14.98 0.60
C TRP A 869 -11.51 -13.95 1.07
N PHE A 870 -11.19 -13.96 2.36
CA PHE A 870 -10.22 -13.06 2.98
C PHE A 870 -9.00 -13.83 3.49
N LEU A 871 -7.82 -13.41 3.05
CA LEU A 871 -6.56 -14.02 3.46
C LEU A 871 -5.75 -13.05 4.33
N PHE A 872 -5.66 -13.34 5.62
CA PHE A 872 -4.85 -12.56 6.56
C PHE A 872 -3.36 -12.94 6.44
N THR A 873 -2.46 -11.97 6.62
CA THR A 873 -1.02 -12.18 6.57
C THR A 873 -0.35 -11.61 7.81
N GLU A 874 0.44 -12.46 8.47
CA GLU A 874 1.31 -12.06 9.57
C GLU A 874 2.58 -11.40 9.02
N PRO A 875 2.90 -10.15 9.42
CA PRO A 875 4.11 -9.49 8.94
C PRO A 875 5.37 -10.08 9.61
N ARG A 876 6.49 -10.15 8.87
CA ARG A 876 7.79 -10.73 9.31
C ARG A 876 8.20 -10.36 10.73
N ASN A 877 8.04 -9.09 11.06
CA ASN A 877 8.58 -8.53 12.28
C ASN A 877 7.72 -8.86 13.52
N TYR A 878 6.47 -9.32 13.34
CA TYR A 878 5.64 -9.80 14.45
C TYR A 878 6.30 -10.97 15.18
N GLY A 879 6.93 -11.90 14.43
CA GLY A 879 7.58 -13.08 15.00
C GLY A 879 8.78 -12.80 15.92
N LYS A 880 9.43 -11.63 15.83
CA LYS A 880 10.62 -11.29 16.63
C LYS A 880 10.28 -10.62 17.97
N LYS A 881 9.45 -9.58 17.97
CA LYS A 881 9.29 -8.66 19.12
C LYS A 881 7.86 -8.42 19.58
N ARG A 882 6.86 -8.76 18.74
CA ARG A 882 5.41 -8.71 19.07
C ARG A 882 4.91 -7.38 19.66
N HIS A 883 5.48 -6.26 19.20
CA HIS A 883 5.07 -4.91 19.61
C HIS A 883 3.58 -4.66 19.30
N GLY A 884 2.86 -4.06 20.24
CA GLY A 884 1.43 -3.78 20.13
C GLY A 884 0.50 -4.99 20.34
N GLN A 885 1.03 -6.14 20.79
CA GLN A 885 0.21 -7.32 21.11
C GLN A 885 -0.59 -7.18 22.40
N TRP A 886 -0.04 -6.47 23.38
CA TRP A 886 -0.57 -6.44 24.75
C TRP A 886 -0.85 -5.03 25.27
N LYS A 887 -0.25 -4.01 24.67
CA LYS A 887 -0.38 -2.62 25.12
C LYS A 887 -0.63 -1.72 23.93
N THR A 888 -1.21 -0.55 24.19
CA THR A 888 -1.36 0.54 23.21
C THR A 888 -0.13 1.44 23.22
N ARG A 889 0.02 2.28 22.19
CA ARG A 889 1.18 3.16 22.06
C ARG A 889 1.32 4.19 23.17
N TRP A 890 0.23 4.51 23.89
CA TRP A 890 0.29 5.38 25.06
C TRP A 890 1.12 4.77 26.20
N ARG A 891 1.23 3.44 26.25
CA ARG A 891 1.99 2.68 27.24
C ARG A 891 3.27 2.06 26.67
N ALA A 892 3.77 2.59 25.55
CA ALA A 892 4.99 2.11 24.91
C ALA A 892 6.23 2.54 25.70
N ASP A 893 7.19 1.64 25.90
CA ASP A 893 8.47 1.98 26.55
C ASP A 893 9.34 2.83 25.59
N PRO A 894 9.77 4.05 25.97
CA PRO A 894 10.65 4.87 25.14
C PRO A 894 12.08 4.31 25.02
N GLY A 895 12.41 3.26 25.76
CA GLY A 895 13.71 2.59 25.76
C GLY A 895 14.81 3.42 26.44
N LYS A 896 16.01 2.84 26.48
CA LYS A 896 17.22 3.47 27.04
C LYS A 896 18.38 3.17 26.10
N ALA A 897 18.88 4.20 25.42
CA ALA A 897 20.11 4.08 24.66
C ALA A 897 21.29 4.01 25.63
N SER A 898 22.09 2.94 25.55
CA SER A 898 23.36 2.81 26.28
C SER A 898 24.44 2.18 25.40
N LYS A 899 25.68 2.60 25.62
CA LYS A 899 26.87 1.96 25.06
C LYS A 899 27.10 0.58 25.70
N ASN A 900 26.66 0.40 26.95
CA ASN A 900 26.63 -0.88 27.62
C ASN A 900 25.42 -1.70 27.14
N ALA A 901 25.66 -2.93 26.70
CA ALA A 901 24.62 -3.80 26.16
C ALA A 901 23.57 -4.16 27.23
N ASP A 902 23.98 -4.32 28.49
CA ASP A 902 23.11 -4.75 29.59
C ASP A 902 22.16 -3.65 30.08
N GLU A 903 22.50 -2.39 29.81
CA GLU A 903 21.67 -1.23 30.16
C GLU A 903 20.76 -0.78 29.01
N ARG A 904 20.96 -1.33 27.82
CA ARG A 904 20.22 -0.93 26.63
C ARG A 904 18.80 -1.50 26.71
N LYS A 905 17.83 -0.62 26.92
CA LYS A 905 16.41 -0.99 26.79
C LYS A 905 15.91 -0.69 25.39
N GLU A 906 15.15 -1.62 24.83
CA GLU A 906 14.53 -1.45 23.54
C GLU A 906 13.55 -0.27 23.53
N ASN A 907 13.57 0.53 22.46
CA ASN A 907 12.62 1.61 22.26
C ASN A 907 11.39 1.10 21.49
N GLU A 908 10.35 0.70 22.23
CA GLU A 908 9.07 0.28 21.66
C GLU A 908 8.33 1.44 21.00
N LEU A 909 8.52 2.67 21.51
CA LEU A 909 7.86 3.88 20.99
C LEU A 909 8.28 4.19 19.54
N ASN A 910 9.55 4.05 19.20
CA ASN A 910 10.06 4.26 17.85
C ASN A 910 9.80 3.04 16.94
N ALA A 911 9.72 1.84 17.52
CA ALA A 911 9.54 0.61 16.75
C ALA A 911 8.22 0.60 15.93
N PRO A 912 8.20 -0.04 14.76
CA PRO A 912 6.96 -0.31 14.04
C PRO A 912 6.11 -1.33 14.81
N TRP A 913 4.82 -1.04 14.93
CA TRP A 913 3.83 -1.89 15.61
C TRP A 913 2.91 -2.52 14.57
N TYR A 914 2.58 -3.78 14.77
CA TYR A 914 1.99 -4.57 13.69
C TYR A 914 0.48 -4.69 13.83
N SER A 915 -0.20 -4.51 12.70
CA SER A 915 -1.53 -5.05 12.44
C SER A 915 -1.43 -6.05 11.28
N MET A 916 -2.34 -7.02 11.29
CA MET A 916 -2.42 -8.02 10.22
C MET A 916 -2.89 -7.34 8.93
N THR A 917 -2.27 -7.66 7.80
CA THR A 917 -2.77 -7.20 6.51
C THR A 917 -3.78 -8.21 5.97
N THR A 918 -4.77 -7.70 5.24
CA THR A 918 -5.86 -8.48 4.67
C THR A 918 -5.87 -8.31 3.17
N ARG A 919 -6.26 -9.35 2.44
CA ARG A 919 -6.62 -9.24 1.03
C ARG A 919 -7.87 -10.04 0.75
N GLU A 920 -8.62 -9.57 -0.24
CA GLU A 920 -9.80 -10.23 -0.78
C GLU A 920 -9.42 -11.05 -2.02
N ILE A 921 -10.02 -12.23 -2.14
CA ILE A 921 -9.96 -13.13 -3.30
C ILE A 921 -11.41 -13.40 -3.69
N THR A 922 -11.80 -12.99 -4.89
CA THR A 922 -13.17 -13.14 -5.37
C THR A 922 -13.19 -13.68 -6.80
N PRO A 923 -13.53 -14.96 -7.03
CA PRO A 923 -13.89 -15.48 -8.34
C PRO A 923 -15.17 -14.78 -8.83
N MET A 924 -15.03 -13.82 -9.74
CA MET A 924 -16.10 -12.96 -10.28
C MET A 924 -16.90 -13.66 -11.37
N HIS A 925 -16.23 -14.53 -12.09
CA HIS A 925 -16.79 -15.41 -13.11
C HIS A 925 -16.19 -16.79 -12.88
N THR A 926 -17.00 -17.83 -13.01
CA THR A 926 -16.54 -19.23 -13.00
C THR A 926 -17.40 -19.99 -14.01
N ARG A 927 -16.75 -20.70 -14.92
CA ARG A 927 -17.41 -21.55 -15.92
C ARG A 927 -17.99 -22.79 -15.24
N ASP A 928 -19.10 -23.30 -15.79
CA ASP A 928 -19.71 -24.55 -15.34
C ASP A 928 -18.70 -25.70 -15.27
N GLY A 929 -18.84 -26.54 -14.23
CA GLY A 929 -17.93 -27.65 -13.94
C GLY A 929 -16.69 -27.29 -13.10
N TYR A 930 -16.50 -26.01 -12.76
CA TYR A 930 -15.45 -25.56 -11.84
C TYR A 930 -16.03 -24.99 -10.54
N ASP A 931 -15.35 -25.27 -9.42
CA ASP A 931 -15.78 -24.79 -8.11
C ASP A 931 -15.05 -23.50 -7.70
N ARG A 932 -15.83 -22.54 -7.18
CA ARG A 932 -15.33 -21.21 -6.77
C ARG A 932 -14.44 -21.27 -5.53
N GLU A 933 -14.76 -22.11 -4.55
CA GLU A 933 -13.96 -22.30 -3.34
C GLU A 933 -12.59 -22.89 -3.71
N ILE A 934 -12.55 -23.88 -4.61
CA ILE A 934 -11.31 -24.49 -5.13
C ILE A 934 -10.44 -23.44 -5.84
N LEU A 935 -11.03 -22.59 -6.69
CA LEU A 935 -10.30 -21.52 -7.40
C LEU A 935 -9.79 -20.43 -6.44
N ALA A 936 -10.57 -20.06 -5.43
CA ALA A 936 -10.13 -19.13 -4.40
C ALA A 936 -8.97 -19.71 -3.55
N VAL A 937 -9.04 -21.00 -3.22
CA VAL A 937 -7.96 -21.74 -2.54
C VAL A 937 -6.70 -21.80 -3.40
N ALA A 938 -6.83 -22.05 -4.71
CA ALA A 938 -5.70 -22.02 -5.63
C ALA A 938 -5.02 -20.65 -5.69
N ALA A 939 -5.79 -19.56 -5.81
CA ALA A 939 -5.25 -18.20 -5.76
C ALA A 939 -4.57 -17.91 -4.42
N ALA A 940 -5.16 -18.33 -3.29
CA ALA A 940 -4.55 -18.18 -1.97
C ALA A 940 -3.21 -18.94 -1.87
N ARG A 941 -3.15 -20.17 -2.37
CA ARG A 941 -1.92 -21.01 -2.41
C ARG A 941 -0.84 -20.37 -3.26
N LEU A 942 -1.21 -19.75 -4.38
CA LEU A 942 -0.31 -18.98 -5.24
C LEU A 942 0.15 -17.66 -4.62
N CYS A 943 -0.59 -17.06 -3.67
CA CYS A 943 -0.05 -15.99 -2.82
C CYS A 943 0.93 -16.54 -1.77
N HIS A 944 0.68 -17.76 -1.30
CA HIS A 944 1.49 -18.38 -0.26
C HIS A 944 2.83 -18.93 -0.80
N GLN A 945 2.88 -19.40 -2.04
CA GLN A 945 4.11 -19.79 -2.75
C GLN A 945 4.58 -18.65 -3.66
N ALA A 946 5.69 -18.02 -3.30
CA ALA A 946 6.23 -16.89 -4.04
C ALA A 946 7.38 -17.31 -4.95
N LEU A 947 7.42 -16.76 -6.17
CA LEU A 947 8.49 -17.00 -7.15
C LEU A 947 9.82 -16.37 -6.72
N SER A 948 9.78 -15.12 -6.23
CA SER A 948 10.96 -14.29 -5.95
C SER A 948 11.05 -13.80 -4.49
N TRP A 949 10.27 -14.38 -3.58
CA TRP A 949 10.19 -13.94 -2.19
C TRP A 949 10.11 -15.15 -1.24
N SER A 950 10.60 -15.02 0.00
CA SER A 950 10.47 -16.11 1.00
C SER A 950 9.11 -16.10 1.69
N ASP A 951 8.47 -14.94 1.70
CA ASP A 951 7.21 -14.75 2.39
C ASP A 951 6.06 -14.79 1.42
N ARG A 952 4.87 -14.77 1.98
CA ARG A 952 3.63 -14.68 1.24
C ARG A 952 3.59 -13.35 0.47
N THR A 953 3.43 -13.41 -0.85
CA THR A 953 3.27 -12.22 -1.71
C THR A 953 1.85 -11.70 -1.60
N ARG A 954 1.65 -10.40 -1.84
CA ARG A 954 0.30 -9.80 -1.83
C ARG A 954 -0.58 -10.36 -2.94
N TYR A 955 -0.03 -10.44 -4.16
CA TYR A 955 -0.65 -11.08 -5.30
C TYR A 955 -0.23 -12.53 -5.49
N PRO A 956 -1.09 -13.35 -6.13
CA PRO A 956 -0.70 -14.67 -6.62
C PRO A 956 0.53 -14.60 -7.54
N ALA A 957 1.35 -15.64 -7.55
CA ALA A 957 2.59 -15.72 -8.32
C ALA A 957 2.54 -15.15 -9.76
N PRO A 958 1.59 -15.51 -10.64
CA PRO A 958 1.56 -14.96 -12.01
C PRO A 958 1.22 -13.46 -12.04
N LEU A 959 0.29 -12.99 -11.22
CA LEU A 959 0.00 -11.55 -11.13
C LEU A 959 1.18 -10.76 -10.53
N HIS A 960 1.86 -11.36 -9.55
CA HIS A 960 3.06 -10.76 -8.97
C HIS A 960 4.21 -10.67 -9.97
N ALA A 961 4.41 -11.70 -10.80
CA ALA A 961 5.45 -11.69 -11.81
C ALA A 961 5.15 -10.69 -12.94
N ALA A 962 3.88 -10.53 -13.34
CA ALA A 962 3.47 -9.46 -14.26
C ALA A 962 3.80 -8.07 -13.69
N LEU A 963 3.50 -7.84 -12.39
CA LEU A 963 3.89 -6.63 -11.68
C LEU A 963 5.41 -6.44 -11.65
N GLN A 964 6.19 -7.48 -11.32
CA GLN A 964 7.66 -7.38 -11.28
C GLN A 964 8.28 -7.08 -12.65
N MET A 965 7.64 -7.51 -13.74
CA MET A 965 8.08 -7.14 -15.09
C MET A 965 8.03 -5.62 -15.30
N ASP A 966 6.97 -4.93 -14.86
CA ASP A 966 6.85 -3.45 -14.85
C ASP A 966 7.82 -2.80 -13.85
N LEU A 967 7.84 -3.26 -12.59
CA LEU A 967 8.70 -2.68 -11.54
C LEU A 967 10.20 -2.76 -11.88
N GLY A 968 10.62 -3.81 -12.57
CA GLY A 968 11.99 -4.02 -13.02
C GLY A 968 12.40 -3.18 -14.24
N HIS A 969 11.46 -2.55 -14.94
CA HIS A 969 11.75 -1.84 -16.19
C HIS A 969 12.65 -0.60 -15.95
N PRO A 970 13.68 -0.36 -16.79
CA PRO A 970 14.63 0.76 -16.63
C PRO A 970 14.00 2.15 -16.46
N GLN A 971 12.85 2.39 -17.08
CA GLN A 971 12.16 3.68 -17.01
C GLN A 971 11.15 3.79 -15.86
N TYR A 972 10.90 2.73 -15.09
CA TYR A 972 9.89 2.72 -14.03
C TYR A 972 10.10 3.88 -13.05
N ARG A 973 11.26 3.95 -12.37
CA ARG A 973 11.55 4.99 -11.36
C ARG A 973 11.52 6.42 -11.91
N ARG A 974 11.98 6.63 -13.15
CA ARG A 974 12.02 7.95 -13.81
C ARG A 974 10.62 8.45 -14.16
N SER A 975 9.63 7.57 -14.14
CA SER A 975 8.27 7.84 -14.58
C SER A 975 7.23 7.22 -13.67
N GLU A 976 7.60 7.00 -12.40
CA GLU A 976 6.67 6.57 -11.36
C GLU A 976 5.46 7.49 -11.38
N PRO A 977 4.25 6.96 -11.15
CA PRO A 977 3.06 7.79 -11.10
C PRO A 977 3.28 8.90 -10.07
N LYS A 978 2.92 10.12 -10.46
CA LYS A 978 3.02 11.31 -9.59
C LYS A 978 1.68 11.60 -8.92
N ASP A 979 0.59 11.00 -9.39
CA ASP A 979 -0.72 11.15 -8.78
C ASP A 979 -0.82 10.31 -7.50
N PRO A 980 -1.41 10.85 -6.41
CA PRO A 980 -1.47 10.18 -5.11
C PRO A 980 -2.12 8.79 -5.15
N GLU A 981 -3.18 8.64 -5.94
CA GLU A 981 -3.94 7.40 -6.04
C GLU A 981 -3.09 6.28 -6.65
N SER A 982 -2.50 6.48 -7.83
CA SER A 982 -1.65 5.45 -8.45
C SER A 982 -0.43 5.08 -7.61
N ILE A 983 0.11 6.03 -6.83
CA ILE A 983 1.18 5.76 -5.86
C ILE A 983 0.69 4.86 -4.73
N GLU A 984 -0.50 5.11 -4.19
CA GLU A 984 -1.11 4.29 -3.13
C GLU A 984 -1.37 2.87 -3.62
N ILE A 985 -1.97 2.72 -4.80
CA ILE A 985 -2.20 1.43 -5.47
C ILE A 985 -0.91 0.63 -5.59
N LEU A 986 0.16 1.27 -6.09
CA LEU A 986 1.46 0.63 -6.25
C LEU A 986 2.11 0.23 -4.92
N LYS A 987 1.97 1.06 -3.89
CA LYS A 987 2.49 0.76 -2.54
C LYS A 987 1.77 -0.44 -1.94
N GLU A 988 0.46 -0.46 -2.08
CA GLU A 988 -0.37 -1.57 -1.62
C GLU A 988 -0.12 -2.84 -2.44
N ALA A 989 0.15 -2.73 -3.74
CA ALA A 989 0.53 -3.86 -4.60
C ALA A 989 1.90 -4.44 -4.21
N SER A 990 2.91 -3.58 -4.06
CA SER A 990 4.30 -3.96 -3.78
C SER A 990 4.55 -4.36 -2.32
N GLY A 991 3.62 -4.04 -1.42
CA GLY A 991 3.77 -4.29 0.02
C GLY A 991 4.80 -3.39 0.70
N THR A 992 5.10 -2.24 0.11
CA THR A 992 6.09 -1.25 0.63
C THR A 992 5.55 -0.39 1.77
N ASP A 993 4.34 -0.64 2.27
CA ASP A 993 3.74 0.04 3.44
C ASP A 993 4.19 -0.50 4.81
N LEU A 994 5.22 -1.34 4.87
CA LEU A 994 5.72 -1.95 6.12
C LEU A 994 7.08 -1.42 6.56
#